data_AF-A0A3B8PRC0-F1
#
_entry.id   AF-A0A3B8PRC0-F1
#
_cell.length_a   1.000
_cell.length_b   1.000
_cell.length_c   1.000
_cell.angle_alpha   90.00
_cell.angle_beta   90.00
_cell.angle_gamma   90.00
#
_symmetry.space_group_name_H-M   'P 1'
#
loop_
_entity.id
_entity.type
_entity.pdbx_description
1 polymer ?
#
loop_
_entity_poly.entity_id
_entity_poly.type
_entity_poly.pdbx_seq_one_letter_code
_entity_poly.pdbx_strand_id
1 'polypeptide(L)'
;MTGTMEAQQTANLSRQKRATGWLAGWLLLLLSTAAVYRPAVTGDGAFEAWDQARVYVPLQVSNARQRSAGEIPLWFRHGFLGYPLQGENECSGVYPPAAVFHLVQDPGSAWAVFLLLHHLLAAGGTMLLLKGLGSGPAGATLGAVVMVFGGWFVGEIPQATLMTSFAWTPLVSALWLHACRTRRLAPAAWAGLALAIQASGAHPQVLFYTLLALALGVACEARGVRRWRQAGWAATAATVTVGIGLGLAAPQLWYCLETLLTTERGAGLSFDRQMDGSLPPHFLLQLLLPGAAGDDHRLQILFTDIRIYAGMLTLPLALVGWRQGPAGARIFRWGLVLSVLLALGRYGGLFLLLGELPGFRSIHVPARFLMFTSLTIAVLAGLGLDHLLGQPAEVVSRTWRRSAVALGVTGVVLLTAGLVARFSPGSLDPDWIFGRGNHDEVFVREWQNLSKTARAAAMSWAAILGGTAALLGGALCLVAPTTDSRRVGILCVLLVTGDLGLAATRLLNFAPGDFYRDRPVTLDLVNRERGRVAATVPDYAYDADARTLALLPDNSAALFDVDAFSINPGARSDWLRRTSAAVSPKLHALFHVGTLIIRRELPARSDPIPGIRRSDELGEYWVYNVPDVQPRASLCRDILLVTRPQAVLDTIASPRFVLGETVILDRPPRHLPGTANESDVEESVRVVTDRAQTVEIEASLVRDGILVLADLFHDGWRATDNGQPVTILRANGLCRGIALGPGLHRVRFEYRPRSFERGLWVSAATLIVLLVCGFVSWRRGRR
;
A
#
# COMPACT_ATOMS: atom_id res chain seq x y z
N MET A 1 -55.46 -26.03 -5.95
CA MET A 1 -55.14 -24.60 -5.76
C MET A 1 -54.55 -24.29 -4.37
N THR A 2 -54.94 -25.00 -3.31
CA THR A 2 -54.39 -24.83 -1.95
C THR A 2 -52.93 -25.25 -1.81
N GLY A 3 -52.52 -26.41 -2.36
CA GLY A 3 -51.12 -26.87 -2.29
C GLY A 3 -50.11 -25.99 -3.04
N THR A 4 -50.55 -25.27 -4.09
CA THR A 4 -49.71 -24.28 -4.79
C THR A 4 -49.52 -23.00 -3.99
N MET A 5 -50.53 -22.56 -3.24
CA MET A 5 -50.43 -21.38 -2.35
C MET A 5 -49.51 -21.65 -1.15
N GLU A 6 -49.63 -22.82 -0.51
CA GLU A 6 -48.76 -23.19 0.62
C GLU A 6 -47.30 -23.36 0.23
N ALA A 7 -47.02 -23.96 -0.93
CA ALA A 7 -45.66 -24.06 -1.49
C ALA A 7 -45.06 -22.68 -1.80
N GLN A 8 -45.88 -21.75 -2.28
CA GLN A 8 -45.47 -20.38 -2.58
C GLN A 8 -45.24 -19.55 -1.30
N GLN A 9 -46.06 -19.76 -0.27
CA GLN A 9 -45.95 -19.12 1.03
C GLN A 9 -44.72 -19.62 1.81
N THR A 10 -44.45 -20.92 1.81
CA THR A 10 -43.23 -21.51 2.38
C THR A 10 -41.96 -21.05 1.65
N ALA A 11 -42.00 -20.98 0.31
CA ALA A 11 -40.91 -20.41 -0.47
C ALA A 11 -40.64 -18.93 -0.14
N ASN A 12 -41.70 -18.12 0.01
CA ASN A 12 -41.59 -16.71 0.40
C ASN A 12 -41.01 -16.55 1.81
N LEU A 13 -41.49 -17.32 2.78
CA LEU A 13 -40.95 -17.32 4.15
C LEU A 13 -39.47 -17.72 4.18
N SER A 14 -39.06 -18.70 3.36
CA SER A 14 -37.65 -19.11 3.26
C SER A 14 -36.76 -18.02 2.67
N ARG A 15 -37.25 -17.29 1.66
CA ARG A 15 -36.56 -16.14 1.04
C ARG A 15 -36.42 -15.00 2.03
N GLN A 16 -37.49 -14.67 2.76
CA GLN A 16 -37.49 -13.63 3.77
C GLN A 16 -36.49 -13.94 4.89
N LYS A 17 -36.51 -15.17 5.45
CA LYS A 17 -35.54 -15.59 6.47
C LYS A 17 -34.09 -15.49 5.99
N ARG A 18 -33.82 -15.87 4.73
CA ARG A 18 -32.48 -15.69 4.13
C ARG A 18 -32.10 -14.21 4.02
N ALA A 19 -33.00 -13.37 3.52
CA ALA A 19 -32.75 -11.93 3.38
C ALA A 19 -32.44 -11.28 4.75
N THR A 20 -33.22 -11.60 5.79
CA THR A 20 -32.94 -11.16 7.17
C THR A 20 -31.58 -11.61 7.66
N GLY A 21 -31.16 -12.84 7.34
CA GLY A 21 -29.83 -13.34 7.68
C GLY A 21 -28.69 -12.55 7.04
N TRP A 22 -28.82 -12.16 5.77
CA TRP A 22 -27.83 -11.32 5.09
C TRP A 22 -27.77 -9.92 5.69
N LEU A 23 -28.92 -9.31 6.00
CA LEU A 23 -28.99 -8.00 6.65
C LEU A 23 -28.37 -8.03 8.06
N ALA A 24 -28.65 -9.06 8.84
CA ALA A 24 -28.05 -9.24 10.16
C ALA A 24 -26.53 -9.40 10.08
N GLY A 25 -26.02 -10.12 9.07
CA GLY A 25 -24.58 -10.24 8.81
C GLY A 25 -23.92 -8.89 8.53
N TRP A 26 -24.54 -8.07 7.67
CA TRP A 26 -24.06 -6.71 7.41
C TRP A 26 -24.13 -5.80 8.63
N LEU A 27 -25.22 -5.86 9.40
CA LEU A 27 -25.35 -5.08 10.63
C LEU A 27 -24.26 -5.45 11.63
N LEU A 28 -23.98 -6.75 11.80
CA LEU A 28 -22.88 -7.21 12.66
C LEU A 28 -21.53 -6.68 12.17
N LEU A 29 -21.25 -6.77 10.88
CA LEU A 29 -20.00 -6.26 10.30
C LEU A 29 -19.84 -4.75 10.53
N LEU A 30 -20.90 -3.96 10.32
CA LEU A 30 -20.87 -2.51 10.56
C LEU A 30 -20.64 -2.18 12.03
N LEU A 31 -21.37 -2.83 12.94
CA LEU A 31 -21.25 -2.59 14.39
C LEU A 31 -19.88 -3.04 14.92
N SER A 32 -19.39 -4.21 14.51
CA SER A 32 -18.07 -4.70 14.92
C SER A 32 -16.94 -3.84 14.33
N THR A 33 -17.06 -3.39 13.08
CA THR A 33 -16.11 -2.43 12.48
C THR A 33 -16.10 -1.13 13.28
N ALA A 34 -17.27 -0.56 13.58
CA ALA A 34 -17.36 0.67 14.37
C ALA A 34 -16.79 0.50 15.78
N ALA A 35 -16.95 -0.67 16.40
CA ALA A 35 -16.41 -0.96 17.72
C ALA A 35 -14.88 -1.12 17.72
N VAL A 36 -14.33 -1.91 16.79
CA VAL A 36 -12.88 -2.16 16.67
C VAL A 36 -12.12 -0.90 16.27
N TYR A 37 -12.70 -0.09 15.39
CA TYR A 37 -12.10 1.16 14.89
C TYR A 37 -12.67 2.41 15.57
N ARG A 38 -13.20 2.28 16.79
CA ARG A 38 -13.89 3.36 17.50
C ARG A 38 -13.12 4.70 17.46
N PRO A 39 -11.81 4.78 17.80
CA PRO A 39 -11.09 6.06 17.78
C PRO A 39 -11.13 6.77 16.43
N ALA A 40 -10.98 6.03 15.33
CA ALA A 40 -11.05 6.57 13.98
C ALA A 40 -12.48 6.94 13.55
N VAL A 41 -13.49 6.21 14.02
CA VAL A 41 -14.90 6.48 13.70
C VAL A 41 -15.45 7.69 14.47
N THR A 42 -15.00 7.89 15.72
CA THR A 42 -15.41 9.05 16.53
C THR A 42 -14.62 10.32 16.20
N GLY A 43 -13.48 10.18 15.49
CA GLY A 43 -12.56 11.29 15.22
C GLY A 43 -11.61 11.60 16.37
N ASP A 44 -11.66 10.81 17.45
CA ASP A 44 -10.76 10.96 18.62
C ASP A 44 -9.33 10.50 18.29
N GLY A 45 -9.16 9.65 17.27
CA GLY A 45 -7.86 9.15 16.85
C GLY A 45 -7.70 9.08 15.33
N ALA A 46 -6.50 9.34 14.85
CA ALA A 46 -6.13 9.17 13.45
C ALA A 46 -5.30 7.88 13.29
N PHE A 47 -5.52 7.14 12.20
CA PHE A 47 -4.58 6.08 11.85
C PHE A 47 -3.23 6.71 11.56
N GLU A 48 -2.23 6.25 12.28
CA GLU A 48 -0.86 6.68 12.11
C GLU A 48 0.01 5.44 12.14
N ALA A 49 0.77 5.29 11.07
CA ALA A 49 1.93 4.42 11.00
C ALA A 49 2.93 5.08 10.05
N TRP A 50 4.23 4.91 10.32
CA TRP A 50 5.35 5.53 9.59
C TRP A 50 5.05 5.93 8.13
N ASP A 51 4.78 4.97 7.24
CA ASP A 51 4.59 5.27 5.81
C ASP A 51 3.26 5.96 5.49
N GLN A 52 2.24 5.78 6.33
CA GLN A 52 0.98 6.53 6.21
C GLN A 52 1.21 8.02 6.43
N ALA A 53 1.95 8.37 7.50
CA ALA A 53 2.25 9.74 7.84
C ALA A 53 3.26 10.38 6.86
N ARG A 54 4.24 9.61 6.40
CA ARG A 54 5.34 10.10 5.54
C ARG A 54 4.98 10.16 4.06
N VAL A 55 4.17 9.21 3.58
CA VAL A 55 3.96 8.97 2.15
C VAL A 55 2.48 8.99 1.81
N TYR A 56 1.67 8.09 2.36
CA TYR A 56 0.34 7.85 1.80
C TYR A 56 -0.62 9.02 2.01
N VAL A 57 -0.78 9.52 3.24
CA VAL A 57 -1.71 10.63 3.51
C VAL A 57 -1.29 11.93 2.80
N PRO A 58 -0.02 12.38 2.87
CA PRO A 58 0.39 13.60 2.18
C PRO A 58 0.19 13.56 0.66
N LEU A 59 0.48 12.41 0.03
CA LEU A 59 0.30 12.27 -1.41
C LEU A 59 -1.17 12.23 -1.83
N GLN A 60 -2.05 11.59 -1.04
CA GLN A 60 -3.49 11.61 -1.32
C GLN A 60 -4.09 13.01 -1.14
N VAL A 61 -3.66 13.76 -0.12
CA VAL A 61 -4.06 15.16 0.07
C VAL A 61 -3.54 16.02 -1.09
N SER A 62 -2.31 15.82 -1.54
CA SER A 62 -1.76 16.54 -2.70
C SER A 62 -2.52 16.21 -3.98
N ASN A 63 -2.83 14.94 -4.24
CA ASN A 63 -3.70 14.51 -5.34
C ASN A 63 -5.04 15.24 -5.30
N ALA A 64 -5.63 15.33 -4.10
CA ALA A 64 -6.91 15.96 -3.91
C ALA A 64 -6.87 17.47 -4.25
N ARG A 65 -5.85 18.17 -3.73
CA ARG A 65 -5.63 19.60 -4.00
C ARG A 65 -5.39 19.88 -5.49
N GLN A 66 -4.54 19.09 -6.14
CA GLN A 66 -4.24 19.25 -7.57
C GLN A 66 -5.49 19.10 -8.45
N ARG A 67 -6.35 18.08 -8.23
CA ARG A 67 -7.57 17.96 -9.06
C ARG A 67 -8.61 19.04 -8.72
N SER A 68 -8.68 19.50 -7.47
CA SER A 68 -9.52 20.65 -7.12
C SER A 68 -9.07 21.93 -7.83
N ALA A 69 -7.78 22.03 -8.20
CA ALA A 69 -7.24 23.11 -9.04
C ALA A 69 -7.41 22.85 -10.56
N GLY A 70 -8.09 21.77 -10.96
CA GLY A 70 -8.31 21.39 -12.36
C GLY A 70 -7.12 20.67 -13.01
N GLU A 71 -6.14 20.21 -12.22
CA GLU A 71 -4.96 19.50 -12.71
C GLU A 71 -5.12 17.97 -12.64
N ILE A 72 -4.49 17.26 -13.57
CA ILE A 72 -4.31 15.81 -13.45
C ILE A 72 -3.04 15.58 -12.64
N PRO A 73 -3.09 14.87 -11.49
CA PRO A 73 -1.98 14.80 -10.56
C PRO A 73 -0.88 13.85 -11.06
N LEU A 74 -0.08 14.32 -12.02
CA LEU A 74 0.97 13.54 -12.69
C LEU A 74 2.37 13.79 -12.11
N TRP A 75 2.56 14.94 -11.48
CA TRP A 75 3.83 15.39 -10.89
C TRP A 75 3.59 15.89 -9.47
N PHE A 76 4.44 15.47 -8.53
CA PHE A 76 4.44 15.99 -7.17
C PHE A 76 5.54 17.02 -7.05
N ARG A 77 5.22 18.25 -6.62
CA ARG A 77 6.18 19.38 -6.57
C ARG A 77 6.93 19.52 -5.25
N HIS A 78 6.33 19.10 -4.13
CA HIS A 78 6.82 19.45 -2.78
C HIS A 78 7.89 18.52 -2.22
N GLY A 79 8.13 17.35 -2.85
CA GLY A 79 9.09 16.36 -2.38
C GLY A 79 10.36 16.36 -3.23
N PHE A 80 11.51 16.55 -2.58
CA PHE A 80 12.84 16.62 -3.18
C PHE A 80 12.98 17.80 -4.18
N LEU A 81 13.05 17.50 -5.48
CA LEU A 81 12.99 18.46 -6.60
C LEU A 81 11.74 18.25 -7.46
N GLY A 82 10.76 17.55 -6.90
CA GLY A 82 9.61 16.98 -7.57
C GLY A 82 9.87 15.61 -8.21
N TYR A 83 8.83 14.82 -8.41
CA TYR A 83 8.93 13.47 -8.99
C TYR A 83 7.62 13.02 -9.67
N PRO A 84 7.68 12.00 -10.56
CA PRO A 84 6.50 11.44 -11.22
C PRO A 84 5.51 10.81 -10.22
N LEU A 85 4.44 11.54 -9.89
CA LEU A 85 3.48 11.13 -8.85
C LEU A 85 2.75 9.84 -9.24
N GLN A 86 2.00 9.83 -10.34
CA GLN A 86 1.31 8.61 -10.79
C GLN A 86 2.24 7.52 -11.32
N GLY A 87 3.50 7.83 -11.63
CA GLY A 87 4.49 6.81 -11.99
C GLY A 87 4.85 5.95 -10.77
N GLU A 88 4.70 6.54 -9.59
CA GLU A 88 4.69 5.86 -8.31
C GLU A 88 3.27 5.26 -8.12
N ASN A 89 3.16 3.94 -8.07
CA ASN A 89 1.86 3.25 -8.07
C ASN A 89 1.20 3.13 -6.68
N GLU A 90 1.84 3.63 -5.62
CA GLU A 90 1.34 3.59 -4.26
C GLU A 90 0.55 4.85 -3.89
N CYS A 91 0.66 5.92 -4.67
CA CYS A 91 -0.04 7.19 -4.44
C CYS A 91 -1.50 7.22 -4.92
N SER A 92 -1.96 6.18 -5.63
CA SER A 92 -3.36 6.04 -6.09
C SER A 92 -3.93 7.24 -6.86
N GLY A 93 -3.11 7.99 -7.59
CA GLY A 93 -3.48 9.29 -8.21
C GLY A 93 -4.62 9.26 -9.25
N VAL A 94 -5.00 8.08 -9.76
CA VAL A 94 -6.21 7.84 -10.61
C VAL A 94 -7.12 6.76 -10.04
N TYR A 95 -6.96 6.46 -8.75
CA TYR A 95 -7.78 5.49 -8.06
C TYR A 95 -9.14 6.07 -7.69
N PRO A 96 -10.25 5.50 -8.16
CA PRO A 96 -11.57 6.08 -7.90
C PRO A 96 -11.92 6.23 -6.41
N PRO A 97 -11.63 5.25 -5.51
CA PRO A 97 -11.88 5.42 -4.07
C PRO A 97 -11.10 6.56 -3.41
N ALA A 98 -9.98 7.01 -3.99
CA ALA A 98 -9.27 8.20 -3.51
C ALA A 98 -10.09 9.50 -3.69
N ALA A 99 -11.25 9.44 -4.36
CA ALA A 99 -12.21 10.54 -4.39
C ALA A 99 -12.61 11.04 -2.98
N VAL A 100 -12.53 10.20 -1.96
CA VAL A 100 -12.84 10.59 -0.56
C VAL A 100 -12.01 11.76 -0.05
N PHE A 101 -10.75 11.90 -0.50
CA PHE A 101 -9.88 13.03 -0.11
C PHE A 101 -10.32 14.37 -0.71
N HIS A 102 -11.23 14.37 -1.70
CA HIS A 102 -11.90 15.59 -2.16
C HIS A 102 -13.16 15.92 -1.36
N LEU A 103 -13.82 14.89 -0.83
CA LEU A 103 -15.11 15.00 -0.15
C LEU A 103 -14.94 15.31 1.34
N VAL A 104 -13.84 14.84 1.94
CA VAL A 104 -13.52 15.02 3.35
C VAL A 104 -12.28 15.89 3.46
N GLN A 105 -12.43 17.09 4.01
CA GLN A 105 -11.34 18.08 4.08
C GLN A 105 -10.27 17.73 5.12
N ASP A 106 -10.67 17.08 6.21
CA ASP A 106 -9.74 16.66 7.26
C ASP A 106 -8.93 15.42 6.80
N PRO A 107 -7.59 15.49 6.72
CA PRO A 107 -6.77 14.40 6.18
C PRO A 107 -6.90 13.09 6.98
N GLY A 108 -6.94 13.17 8.31
CA GLY A 108 -7.04 12.00 9.19
C GLY A 108 -8.38 11.29 9.02
N SER A 109 -9.47 12.05 8.99
CA SER A 109 -10.82 11.53 8.74
C SER A 109 -10.96 10.98 7.33
N ALA A 110 -10.42 11.66 6.31
CA ALA A 110 -10.44 11.18 4.94
C ALA A 110 -9.70 9.84 4.80
N TRP A 111 -8.55 9.71 5.46
CA TRP A 111 -7.77 8.49 5.52
C TRP A 111 -8.52 7.36 6.25
N ALA A 112 -9.15 7.65 7.39
CA ALA A 112 -9.97 6.68 8.11
C ALA A 112 -11.13 6.16 7.24
N VAL A 113 -11.90 7.06 6.62
CA VAL A 113 -12.99 6.67 5.71
C VAL A 113 -12.45 5.86 4.54
N PHE A 114 -11.32 6.25 3.95
CA PHE A 114 -10.67 5.50 2.89
C PHE A 114 -10.38 4.05 3.30
N LEU A 115 -9.73 3.82 4.44
CA LEU A 115 -9.41 2.47 4.92
C LEU A 115 -10.67 1.66 5.28
N LEU A 116 -11.64 2.27 5.95
CA LEU A 116 -12.88 1.61 6.35
C LEU A 116 -13.76 1.21 5.16
N LEU A 117 -13.78 2.02 4.09
CA LEU A 117 -14.46 1.64 2.85
C LEU A 117 -13.86 0.38 2.23
N HIS A 118 -12.52 0.25 2.25
CA HIS A 118 -11.84 -0.96 1.76
C HIS A 118 -12.05 -2.16 2.68
N HIS A 119 -12.11 -1.92 3.99
CA HIS A 119 -12.48 -2.95 4.95
C HIS A 119 -13.88 -3.54 4.64
N LEU A 120 -14.87 -2.68 4.42
CA LEU A 120 -16.23 -3.11 4.07
C LEU A 120 -16.31 -3.73 2.66
N LEU A 121 -15.51 -3.24 1.71
CA LEU A 121 -15.39 -3.83 0.38
C LEU A 121 -14.85 -5.27 0.45
N ALA A 122 -13.80 -5.51 1.23
CA ALA A 122 -13.22 -6.84 1.43
C ALA A 122 -14.23 -7.80 2.08
N ALA A 123 -14.97 -7.31 3.08
CA ALA A 123 -16.07 -8.06 3.71
C ALA A 123 -17.16 -8.41 2.68
N GLY A 124 -17.66 -7.42 1.94
CA GLY A 124 -18.72 -7.60 0.94
C GLY A 124 -18.32 -8.52 -0.22
N GLY A 125 -17.09 -8.37 -0.72
CA GLY A 125 -16.52 -9.24 -1.73
C GLY A 125 -16.41 -10.68 -1.24
N THR A 126 -16.03 -10.89 0.02
CA THR A 126 -15.93 -12.22 0.65
C THR A 126 -17.30 -12.85 0.88
N MET A 127 -18.29 -12.07 1.34
CA MET A 127 -19.68 -12.51 1.46
C MET A 127 -20.25 -12.92 0.10
N LEU A 128 -20.01 -12.12 -0.95
CA LEU A 128 -20.46 -12.43 -2.31
C LEU A 128 -19.77 -13.70 -2.86
N LEU A 129 -18.48 -13.85 -2.59
CA LEU A 129 -17.71 -15.03 -2.96
C LEU A 129 -18.28 -16.30 -2.31
N LEU A 130 -18.48 -16.26 -1.00
CA LEU A 130 -19.06 -17.37 -0.23
C LEU A 130 -20.49 -17.69 -0.67
N LYS A 131 -21.32 -16.67 -0.89
CA LYS A 131 -22.66 -16.82 -1.48
C LYS A 131 -22.59 -17.53 -2.82
N GLY A 132 -21.66 -17.12 -3.69
CA GLY A 132 -21.44 -17.74 -4.99
C GLY A 132 -21.03 -19.21 -4.89
N LEU A 133 -20.27 -19.57 -3.85
CA LEU A 133 -19.89 -20.96 -3.54
C LEU A 133 -21.03 -21.78 -2.91
N GLY A 134 -22.19 -21.18 -2.63
CA GLY A 134 -23.35 -21.86 -2.04
C GLY A 134 -23.47 -21.71 -0.53
N SER A 135 -22.65 -20.86 0.10
CA SER A 135 -22.73 -20.53 1.52
C SER A 135 -24.04 -19.78 1.83
N GLY A 136 -24.66 -20.11 2.96
CA GLY A 136 -25.70 -19.34 3.61
C GLY A 136 -25.15 -18.09 4.32
N PRO A 137 -26.04 -17.29 4.95
CA PRO A 137 -25.66 -16.02 5.56
C PRO A 137 -24.72 -16.19 6.76
N ALA A 138 -24.83 -17.26 7.54
CA ALA A 138 -23.99 -17.48 8.71
C ALA A 138 -22.53 -17.75 8.31
N GLY A 139 -22.29 -18.72 7.42
CA GLY A 139 -20.95 -18.99 6.88
C GLY A 139 -20.36 -17.81 6.12
N ALA A 140 -21.16 -17.10 5.32
CA ALA A 140 -20.70 -15.90 4.61
C ALA A 140 -20.28 -14.76 5.55
N THR A 141 -21.04 -14.55 6.62
CA THR A 141 -20.69 -13.55 7.65
C THR A 141 -19.44 -13.96 8.41
N LEU A 142 -19.32 -15.23 8.82
CA LEU A 142 -18.13 -15.76 9.47
C LEU A 142 -16.88 -15.53 8.60
N GLY A 143 -16.94 -15.93 7.33
CA GLY A 143 -15.80 -15.78 6.43
C GLY A 143 -15.45 -14.30 6.19
N ALA A 144 -16.44 -13.41 6.11
CA ALA A 144 -16.17 -11.98 6.02
C ALA A 144 -15.48 -11.44 7.27
N VAL A 145 -15.95 -11.80 8.47
CA VAL A 145 -15.32 -11.45 9.76
C VAL A 145 -13.87 -11.95 9.81
N VAL A 146 -13.63 -13.21 9.46
CA VAL A 146 -12.28 -13.80 9.44
C VAL A 146 -11.37 -13.06 8.46
N MET A 147 -11.89 -12.70 7.29
CA MET A 147 -11.11 -11.97 6.28
C MET A 147 -10.68 -10.60 6.78
N VAL A 148 -11.59 -9.82 7.39
CA VAL A 148 -11.33 -8.40 7.67
C VAL A 148 -10.79 -8.13 9.08
N PHE A 149 -11.10 -8.98 10.06
CA PHE A 149 -10.51 -8.92 11.41
C PHE A 149 -9.36 -9.92 11.61
N GLY A 150 -9.08 -10.76 10.61
CA GLY A 150 -7.91 -11.61 10.61
C GLY A 150 -6.62 -10.81 10.71
N GLY A 151 -5.61 -11.40 11.36
CA GLY A 151 -4.36 -10.74 11.72
C GLY A 151 -3.63 -10.10 10.52
N TRP A 152 -3.73 -10.70 9.33
CA TRP A 152 -3.10 -10.14 8.13
C TRP A 152 -3.80 -8.85 7.69
N PHE A 153 -5.12 -8.85 7.56
CA PHE A 153 -5.83 -7.71 6.98
C PHE A 153 -5.76 -6.46 7.87
N VAL A 154 -5.99 -6.62 9.17
CA VAL A 154 -5.82 -5.52 10.15
C VAL A 154 -4.34 -5.18 10.31
N GLY A 155 -3.49 -6.20 10.33
CA GLY A 155 -2.05 -6.05 10.49
C GLY A 155 -1.37 -5.28 9.37
N GLU A 156 -1.96 -5.22 8.18
CA GLU A 156 -1.44 -4.49 7.02
C GLU A 156 -1.97 -3.07 6.90
N ILE A 157 -2.74 -2.57 7.87
CA ILE A 157 -3.13 -1.16 7.88
C ILE A 157 -1.92 -0.25 7.75
N PRO A 158 -0.80 -0.43 8.47
CA PRO A 158 0.41 0.38 8.26
C PRO A 158 0.88 0.42 6.79
N GLN A 159 0.78 -0.70 6.06
CA GLN A 159 1.02 -0.81 4.63
C GLN A 159 -0.29 -0.73 3.83
N ALA A 160 -1.05 0.36 4.05
CA ALA A 160 -2.41 0.52 3.56
C ALA A 160 -2.60 0.28 2.06
N THR A 161 -1.58 0.53 1.25
CA THR A 161 -1.64 0.34 -0.20
C THR A 161 -1.81 -1.13 -0.57
N LEU A 162 -1.14 -2.07 0.13
CA LEU A 162 -1.38 -3.51 -0.03
C LEU A 162 -2.80 -3.90 0.40
N MET A 163 -3.23 -3.43 1.57
CA MET A 163 -4.54 -3.75 2.15
C MET A 163 -5.68 -3.27 1.24
N THR A 164 -5.58 -2.03 0.77
CA THR A 164 -6.59 -1.42 -0.12
C THR A 164 -6.61 -2.06 -1.51
N SER A 165 -5.46 -2.50 -2.06
CA SER A 165 -5.45 -3.36 -3.26
C SER A 165 -6.21 -4.64 -3.02
N PHE A 166 -5.85 -5.34 -1.95
CA PHE A 166 -6.27 -6.72 -1.73
C PHE A 166 -7.76 -6.81 -1.40
N ALA A 167 -8.34 -5.73 -0.86
CA ALA A 167 -9.78 -5.62 -0.62
C ALA A 167 -10.65 -5.91 -1.87
N TRP A 168 -10.13 -5.68 -3.08
CA TRP A 168 -10.84 -6.00 -4.34
C TRP A 168 -10.73 -7.47 -4.74
N THR A 169 -9.72 -8.21 -4.28
CA THR A 169 -9.43 -9.58 -4.71
C THR A 169 -10.60 -10.56 -4.44
N PRO A 170 -11.30 -10.50 -3.29
CA PRO A 170 -12.49 -11.32 -3.06
C PRO A 170 -13.60 -11.03 -4.07
N LEU A 171 -13.83 -9.76 -4.42
CA LEU A 171 -14.85 -9.34 -5.38
C LEU A 171 -14.51 -9.80 -6.81
N VAL A 172 -13.26 -9.60 -7.24
CA VAL A 172 -12.76 -10.11 -8.54
C VAL A 172 -12.95 -11.62 -8.61
N SER A 173 -12.56 -12.36 -7.57
CA SER A 173 -12.71 -13.81 -7.49
C SER A 173 -14.17 -14.25 -7.50
N ALA A 174 -15.06 -13.54 -6.79
CA ALA A 174 -16.49 -13.82 -6.75
C ALA A 174 -17.14 -13.69 -8.13
N LEU A 175 -16.87 -12.58 -8.82
CA LEU A 175 -17.44 -12.26 -10.12
C LEU A 175 -16.89 -13.17 -11.23
N TRP A 176 -15.59 -13.47 -11.20
CA TRP A 176 -14.99 -14.42 -12.13
C TRP A 176 -15.53 -15.85 -11.94
N LEU A 177 -15.64 -16.33 -10.70
CA LEU A 177 -16.28 -17.63 -10.42
C LEU A 177 -17.75 -17.64 -10.82
N HIS A 178 -18.46 -16.53 -10.65
CA HIS A 178 -19.84 -16.40 -11.12
C HIS A 178 -19.90 -16.53 -12.65
N ALA A 179 -19.02 -15.87 -13.40
CA ALA A 179 -18.90 -16.01 -14.85
C ALA A 179 -18.64 -17.46 -15.29
N CYS A 180 -17.76 -18.16 -14.57
CA CYS A 180 -17.43 -19.56 -14.85
C CYS A 180 -18.65 -20.47 -14.66
N ARG A 181 -19.44 -20.24 -13.61
CA ARG A 181 -20.64 -21.03 -13.30
C ARG A 181 -21.81 -20.74 -14.23
N THR A 182 -22.10 -19.47 -14.51
CA THR A 182 -23.26 -19.08 -15.34
C THR A 182 -22.98 -19.16 -16.83
N ARG A 183 -21.71 -19.32 -17.23
CA ARG A 183 -21.25 -19.26 -18.62
C ARG A 183 -21.69 -17.97 -19.33
N ARG A 184 -21.56 -16.85 -18.62
CA ARG A 184 -21.86 -15.50 -19.13
C ARG A 184 -20.61 -14.63 -19.01
N LEU A 185 -20.37 -13.78 -19.99
CA LEU A 185 -19.23 -12.85 -19.96
C LEU A 185 -19.51 -11.58 -19.16
N ALA A 186 -20.78 -11.23 -18.90
CA ALA A 186 -21.11 -10.03 -18.14
C ALA A 186 -20.46 -10.00 -16.73
N PRO A 187 -20.48 -11.08 -15.92
CA PRO A 187 -19.77 -11.08 -14.64
C PRO A 187 -18.24 -11.03 -14.80
N ALA A 188 -17.67 -11.58 -15.89
CA ALA A 188 -16.25 -11.45 -16.17
C ALA A 188 -15.87 -10.00 -16.53
N ALA A 189 -16.76 -9.28 -17.22
CA ALA A 189 -16.58 -7.85 -17.47
C ALA A 189 -16.63 -7.02 -16.18
N TRP A 190 -17.54 -7.32 -15.27
CA TRP A 190 -17.56 -6.70 -13.94
C TRP A 190 -16.34 -7.06 -13.09
N ALA A 191 -15.86 -8.31 -13.18
CA ALA A 191 -14.59 -8.72 -12.57
C ALA A 191 -13.43 -7.91 -13.14
N GLY A 192 -13.43 -7.68 -14.45
CA GLY A 192 -12.43 -6.85 -15.13
C GLY A 192 -12.48 -5.40 -14.70
N LEU A 193 -13.67 -4.82 -14.50
CA LEU A 193 -13.79 -3.47 -13.93
C LEU A 193 -13.26 -3.40 -12.50
N ALA A 194 -13.58 -4.37 -11.65
CA ALA A 194 -13.03 -4.45 -10.29
C ALA A 194 -11.50 -4.62 -10.31
N LEU A 195 -10.96 -5.41 -11.25
CA LEU A 195 -9.52 -5.57 -11.46
C LEU A 195 -8.88 -4.27 -11.96
N ALA A 196 -9.54 -3.51 -12.84
CA ALA A 196 -9.06 -2.21 -13.30
C ALA A 196 -8.96 -1.23 -12.13
N ILE A 197 -9.97 -1.18 -11.26
CA ILE A 197 -9.94 -0.33 -10.07
C ILE A 197 -8.80 -0.75 -9.14
N GLN A 198 -8.66 -2.06 -8.86
CA GLN A 198 -7.52 -2.59 -8.09
C GLN A 198 -6.17 -2.17 -8.70
N ALA A 199 -6.00 -2.35 -10.01
CA ALA A 199 -4.77 -2.07 -10.73
C ALA A 199 -4.42 -0.57 -10.76
N SER A 200 -5.43 0.30 -10.84
CA SER A 200 -5.25 1.76 -10.92
C SER A 200 -4.84 2.42 -9.60
N GLY A 201 -4.99 1.74 -8.47
CA GLY A 201 -4.83 2.39 -7.18
C GLY A 201 -3.82 1.83 -6.23
N ALA A 202 -3.38 0.60 -6.45
CA ALA A 202 -2.95 -0.14 -5.30
C ALA A 202 -1.99 -1.25 -5.74
N HIS A 203 -0.71 -0.95 -5.58
CA HIS A 203 0.44 -1.85 -5.48
C HIS A 203 0.57 -2.98 -6.54
N PRO A 204 1.51 -2.91 -7.50
CA PRO A 204 1.62 -3.86 -8.62
C PRO A 204 1.76 -5.33 -8.21
N GLN A 205 2.38 -5.60 -7.06
CA GLN A 205 2.55 -6.96 -6.52
C GLN A 205 1.21 -7.63 -6.20
N VAL A 206 0.21 -6.90 -5.70
CA VAL A 206 -1.11 -7.48 -5.40
C VAL A 206 -1.86 -7.80 -6.68
N LEU A 207 -1.77 -6.94 -7.71
CA LEU A 207 -2.28 -7.24 -9.04
C LEU A 207 -1.67 -8.55 -9.57
N PHE A 208 -0.35 -8.70 -9.50
CA PHE A 208 0.32 -9.93 -9.90
C PHE A 208 -0.22 -11.16 -9.16
N TYR A 209 -0.42 -11.07 -7.85
CA TYR A 209 -0.97 -12.19 -7.08
C TYR A 209 -2.43 -12.49 -7.41
N THR A 210 -3.26 -11.48 -7.68
CA THR A 210 -4.63 -11.68 -8.16
C THR A 210 -4.64 -12.41 -9.51
N LEU A 211 -3.73 -12.05 -10.43
CA LEU A 211 -3.56 -12.75 -11.71
C LEU A 211 -3.12 -14.21 -11.50
N LEU A 212 -2.20 -14.46 -10.58
CA LEU A 212 -1.77 -15.82 -10.21
C LEU A 212 -2.93 -16.63 -9.64
N ALA A 213 -3.79 -16.03 -8.81
CA ALA A 213 -4.98 -16.68 -8.28
C ALA A 213 -6.00 -17.02 -9.38
N LEU A 214 -6.21 -16.14 -10.36
CA LEU A 214 -7.05 -16.44 -11.53
C LEU A 214 -6.45 -17.59 -12.36
N ALA A 215 -5.14 -17.60 -12.59
CA ALA A 215 -4.45 -18.68 -13.30
C ALA A 215 -4.60 -20.03 -12.55
N LEU A 216 -4.41 -20.04 -11.24
CA LEU A 216 -4.66 -21.20 -10.39
C LEU A 216 -6.14 -21.65 -10.48
N GLY A 217 -7.06 -20.70 -10.53
CA GLY A 217 -8.48 -20.94 -10.75
C GLY A 217 -8.74 -21.68 -12.06
N VAL A 218 -8.20 -21.19 -13.17
CA VAL A 218 -8.31 -21.84 -14.49
C VAL A 218 -7.75 -23.27 -14.44
N ALA A 219 -6.57 -23.46 -13.84
CA ALA A 219 -5.98 -24.79 -13.68
C ALA A 219 -6.85 -25.73 -12.83
N CYS A 220 -7.50 -25.20 -11.79
CA CYS A 220 -8.43 -25.96 -10.96
C CYS A 220 -9.68 -26.43 -11.71
N GLU A 221 -10.08 -25.74 -12.79
CA GLU A 221 -11.21 -26.11 -13.65
C GLU A 221 -10.84 -27.20 -14.69
N ALA A 222 -9.56 -27.47 -14.94
CA ALA A 222 -9.06 -28.24 -16.10
C ALA A 222 -8.97 -29.78 -15.99
N ARG A 223 -9.63 -30.44 -15.03
CA ARG A 223 -9.42 -31.89 -14.79
C ARG A 223 -10.49 -32.83 -15.35
N GLY A 224 -10.38 -33.34 -16.58
CA GLY A 224 -11.20 -34.43 -17.16
C GLY A 224 -11.86 -34.06 -18.51
N VAL A 225 -12.38 -35.04 -19.26
CA VAL A 225 -12.82 -34.85 -20.67
C VAL A 225 -13.95 -33.80 -20.82
N ARG A 226 -15.02 -33.90 -20.00
CA ARG A 226 -16.10 -32.90 -19.97
C ARG A 226 -15.68 -31.53 -19.42
N ARG A 227 -14.47 -31.45 -18.83
CA ARG A 227 -13.96 -30.30 -18.09
C ARG A 227 -12.92 -29.48 -18.88
N TRP A 228 -12.42 -29.95 -20.02
CA TRP A 228 -11.66 -29.10 -20.96
C TRP A 228 -12.51 -27.95 -21.52
N ARG A 229 -13.80 -28.18 -21.78
CA ARG A 229 -14.74 -27.10 -22.15
C ARG A 229 -14.94 -26.10 -21.02
N GLN A 230 -14.92 -26.58 -19.77
CA GLN A 230 -15.07 -25.74 -18.58
C GLN A 230 -13.81 -24.91 -18.32
N ALA A 231 -12.62 -25.50 -18.46
CA ALA A 231 -11.36 -24.78 -18.41
C ALA A 231 -11.18 -23.80 -19.57
N GLY A 232 -11.58 -24.18 -20.79
CA GLY A 232 -11.61 -23.27 -21.93
C GLY A 232 -12.48 -22.05 -21.64
N TRP A 233 -13.67 -22.27 -21.06
CA TRP A 233 -14.53 -21.16 -20.63
C TRP A 233 -13.93 -20.34 -19.47
N ALA A 234 -13.35 -20.99 -18.47
CA ALA A 234 -12.69 -20.32 -17.34
C ALA A 234 -11.52 -19.45 -17.83
N ALA A 235 -10.75 -19.97 -18.80
CA ALA A 235 -9.70 -19.23 -19.50
C ALA A 235 -10.29 -18.06 -20.29
N THR A 236 -11.36 -18.23 -21.07
CA THR A 236 -12.05 -17.11 -21.73
C THR A 236 -12.50 -16.04 -20.72
N ALA A 237 -13.13 -16.44 -19.63
CA ALA A 237 -13.58 -15.53 -18.58
C ALA A 237 -12.40 -14.80 -17.91
N ALA A 238 -11.30 -15.50 -17.67
CA ALA A 238 -10.06 -14.90 -17.15
C ALA A 238 -9.47 -13.91 -18.16
N THR A 239 -9.37 -14.27 -19.43
CA THR A 239 -8.87 -13.39 -20.49
C THR A 239 -9.71 -12.13 -20.63
N VAL A 240 -11.04 -12.24 -20.57
CA VAL A 240 -11.94 -11.06 -20.57
C VAL A 240 -11.72 -10.20 -19.33
N THR A 241 -11.65 -10.83 -18.15
CA THR A 241 -11.39 -10.14 -16.88
C THR A 241 -10.07 -9.36 -16.93
N VAL A 242 -8.98 -10.02 -17.34
CA VAL A 242 -7.64 -9.45 -17.42
C VAL A 242 -7.55 -8.40 -18.52
N GLY A 243 -8.09 -8.67 -19.71
CA GLY A 243 -8.07 -7.73 -20.83
C GLY A 243 -8.77 -6.41 -20.51
N ILE A 244 -9.94 -6.48 -19.85
CA ILE A 244 -10.65 -5.29 -19.38
C ILE A 244 -9.88 -4.62 -18.23
N GLY A 245 -9.41 -5.40 -17.27
CA GLY A 245 -8.67 -4.89 -16.11
C GLY A 245 -7.43 -4.08 -16.50
N LEU A 246 -6.55 -4.70 -17.29
CA LEU A 246 -5.32 -4.08 -17.76
C LEU A 246 -5.59 -2.99 -18.80
N GLY A 247 -6.58 -3.17 -19.68
CA GLY A 247 -6.94 -2.19 -20.70
C GLY A 247 -7.44 -0.88 -20.09
N LEU A 248 -8.37 -0.96 -19.13
CA LEU A 248 -8.89 0.23 -18.45
C LEU A 248 -7.85 0.88 -17.52
N ALA A 249 -6.99 0.10 -16.86
CA ALA A 249 -5.93 0.59 -15.99
C ALA A 249 -4.63 0.98 -16.73
N ALA A 250 -4.61 0.91 -18.08
CA ALA A 250 -3.44 1.19 -18.89
C ALA A 250 -2.76 2.56 -18.64
N PRO A 251 -3.48 3.69 -18.39
CA PRO A 251 -2.85 4.98 -18.09
C PRO A 251 -1.93 4.91 -16.88
N GLN A 252 -2.38 4.22 -15.83
CA GLN A 252 -1.63 4.03 -14.58
C GLN A 252 -0.52 2.99 -14.77
N LEU A 253 -0.86 1.81 -15.28
CA LEU A 253 0.08 0.68 -15.35
C LEU A 253 1.24 0.92 -16.32
N TRP A 254 0.97 1.52 -17.48
CA TRP A 254 2.03 1.80 -18.45
C TRP A 254 2.99 2.85 -17.89
N TYR A 255 2.46 3.92 -17.30
CA TYR A 255 3.28 4.98 -16.73
C TYR A 255 4.09 4.50 -15.52
N CYS A 256 3.50 3.67 -14.67
CA CYS A 256 4.23 2.98 -13.61
C CYS A 256 5.35 2.10 -14.17
N LEU A 257 5.10 1.32 -15.22
CA LEU A 257 6.11 0.46 -15.84
C LEU A 257 7.26 1.28 -16.43
N GLU A 258 6.97 2.37 -17.16
CA GLU A 258 7.99 3.28 -17.69
C GLU A 258 8.86 3.85 -16.56
N THR A 259 8.23 4.32 -15.48
CA THR A 259 8.92 4.87 -14.32
C THR A 259 9.74 3.80 -13.60
N LEU A 260 9.22 2.58 -13.43
CA LEU A 260 9.92 1.47 -12.78
C LEU A 260 11.20 1.10 -13.53
N LEU A 261 11.14 1.07 -14.87
CA LEU A 261 12.25 0.70 -15.73
C LEU A 261 13.41 1.71 -15.70
N THR A 262 13.17 2.96 -15.29
CA THR A 262 14.21 3.99 -15.13
C THR A 262 14.83 4.00 -13.73
N THR A 263 14.39 3.12 -12.82
CA THR A 263 14.96 2.98 -11.46
C THR A 263 15.83 1.72 -11.32
N GLU A 264 16.58 1.62 -10.22
CA GLU A 264 17.31 0.39 -9.83
C GLU A 264 16.41 -0.86 -9.77
N ARG A 265 15.06 -0.72 -9.61
CA ARG A 265 14.13 -1.87 -9.61
C ARG A 265 13.94 -2.50 -10.99
N GLY A 266 14.15 -1.75 -12.08
CA GLY A 266 13.92 -2.22 -13.45
C GLY A 266 14.81 -3.40 -13.85
N ALA A 267 15.99 -3.53 -13.21
CA ALA A 267 16.95 -4.62 -13.45
C ALA A 267 16.58 -5.95 -12.74
N GLY A 268 15.49 -5.97 -11.95
CA GLY A 268 15.14 -7.06 -11.05
C GLY A 268 15.92 -7.00 -9.73
N LEU A 269 15.54 -7.85 -8.78
CA LEU A 269 16.17 -7.90 -7.45
C LEU A 269 17.21 -9.02 -7.38
N SER A 270 18.29 -8.78 -6.63
CA SER A 270 19.23 -9.84 -6.24
C SER A 270 18.52 -10.90 -5.39
N PHE A 271 19.06 -12.11 -5.36
CA PHE A 271 18.50 -13.23 -4.60
C PHE A 271 18.20 -12.83 -3.14
N ASP A 272 19.18 -12.25 -2.42
CA ASP A 272 19.00 -11.88 -1.02
C ASP A 272 17.83 -10.91 -0.83
N ARG A 273 17.73 -9.89 -1.70
CA ARG A 273 16.65 -8.89 -1.67
C ARG A 273 15.28 -9.46 -2.03
N GLN A 274 15.22 -10.51 -2.84
CA GLN A 274 13.96 -11.22 -3.11
C GLN A 274 13.51 -12.04 -1.89
N MET A 275 14.47 -12.62 -1.17
CA MET A 275 14.21 -13.51 -0.04
C MET A 275 14.08 -12.77 1.31
N ASP A 276 14.38 -11.48 1.36
CA ASP A 276 14.08 -10.61 2.52
C ASP A 276 12.59 -10.72 2.86
N GLY A 277 12.25 -10.87 4.15
CA GLY A 277 10.86 -11.05 4.57
C GLY A 277 10.25 -12.40 4.17
N SER A 278 11.05 -13.46 4.07
CA SER A 278 10.55 -14.85 3.98
C SER A 278 9.88 -15.26 5.30
N LEU A 279 8.77 -15.99 5.25
CA LEU A 279 8.07 -16.50 6.44
C LEU A 279 8.93 -17.56 7.14
N PRO A 280 9.47 -17.31 8.35
CA PRO A 280 10.16 -18.35 9.08
C PRO A 280 9.14 -19.41 9.54
N PRO A 281 9.41 -20.73 9.39
CA PRO A 281 8.40 -21.77 9.62
C PRO A 281 7.74 -21.72 11.00
N HIS A 282 8.49 -21.31 12.03
CA HIS A 282 7.97 -21.21 13.40
C HIS A 282 6.90 -20.13 13.59
N PHE A 283 6.83 -19.12 12.72
CA PHE A 283 5.80 -18.09 12.75
C PHE A 283 4.40 -18.61 12.38
N LEU A 284 4.29 -19.85 11.86
CA LEU A 284 3.00 -20.53 11.72
C LEU A 284 2.28 -20.72 13.07
N LEU A 285 3.00 -20.67 14.20
CA LEU A 285 2.40 -20.64 15.54
C LEU A 285 1.54 -19.40 15.78
N GLN A 286 1.71 -18.32 15.01
CA GLN A 286 0.82 -17.16 15.07
C GLN A 286 -0.60 -17.45 14.59
N LEU A 287 -0.84 -18.57 13.89
CA LEU A 287 -2.21 -19.06 13.68
C LEU A 287 -2.92 -19.40 15.00
N LEU A 288 -2.15 -19.70 16.06
CA LEU A 288 -2.61 -20.09 17.39
C LEU A 288 -2.45 -18.99 18.45
N LEU A 289 -1.50 -18.07 18.26
CA LEU A 289 -1.12 -17.07 19.24
C LEU A 289 -1.36 -15.65 18.69
N PRO A 290 -2.41 -14.95 19.14
CA PRO A 290 -2.65 -13.57 18.74
C PRO A 290 -1.60 -12.65 19.33
N GLY A 291 -0.91 -11.86 18.51
CA GLY A 291 0.02 -10.82 19.00
C GLY A 291 1.24 -11.38 19.74
N ALA A 292 1.77 -12.53 19.33
CA ALA A 292 2.94 -13.16 19.96
C ALA A 292 4.19 -12.26 19.99
N ALA A 293 4.26 -11.26 19.11
CA ALA A 293 5.32 -10.25 19.07
C ALA A 293 5.08 -9.04 20.00
N GLY A 294 3.89 -8.91 20.60
CA GLY A 294 3.53 -7.82 21.53
C GLY A 294 2.96 -6.57 20.87
N ASP A 295 2.82 -5.52 21.67
CA ASP A 295 2.19 -4.25 21.31
C ASP A 295 3.21 -3.17 20.88
N ASP A 296 4.49 -3.53 20.75
CA ASP A 296 5.57 -2.61 20.38
C ASP A 296 5.39 -2.06 18.96
N HIS A 297 5.19 -0.74 18.85
CA HIS A 297 4.89 -0.06 17.60
C HIS A 297 5.94 -0.33 16.49
N ARG A 298 7.22 -0.42 16.85
CA ARG A 298 8.32 -0.63 15.90
C ARG A 298 8.30 -2.05 15.35
N LEU A 299 8.19 -3.06 16.19
CA LEU A 299 8.01 -4.45 15.73
C LEU A 299 6.73 -4.60 14.91
N GLN A 300 5.69 -3.88 15.32
CA GLN A 300 4.41 -3.92 14.65
C GLN A 300 4.53 -3.48 13.19
N ILE A 301 5.33 -2.46 12.89
CA ILE A 301 5.61 -2.01 11.52
C ILE A 301 6.56 -2.97 10.80
N LEU A 302 7.60 -3.47 11.47
CA LEU A 302 8.62 -4.31 10.84
C LEU A 302 8.10 -5.69 10.41
N PHE A 303 7.06 -6.20 11.08
CA PHE A 303 6.55 -7.56 10.85
C PHE A 303 5.08 -7.58 10.43
N THR A 304 4.60 -6.53 9.77
CA THR A 304 3.19 -6.48 9.29
C THR A 304 2.87 -7.65 8.36
N ASP A 305 3.81 -8.01 7.47
CA ASP A 305 3.63 -9.05 6.46
C ASP A 305 3.53 -10.48 7.03
N ILE A 306 3.81 -10.68 8.32
CA ILE A 306 3.90 -12.00 8.95
C ILE A 306 2.76 -12.23 9.98
N ARG A 307 1.82 -11.29 10.12
CA ARG A 307 0.67 -11.41 11.05
C ARG A 307 -0.42 -12.30 10.45
N ILE A 308 -0.67 -13.48 11.02
CA ILE A 308 -1.59 -14.46 10.40
C ILE A 308 -2.64 -15.06 11.34
N TYR A 309 -2.81 -14.52 12.54
CA TYR A 309 -3.84 -15.02 13.46
C TYR A 309 -5.23 -15.03 12.80
N ALA A 310 -5.87 -16.20 12.77
CA ALA A 310 -7.16 -16.39 12.08
C ALA A 310 -8.32 -16.70 13.04
N GLY A 311 -8.06 -16.76 14.36
CA GLY A 311 -9.04 -17.10 15.39
C GLY A 311 -9.07 -18.60 15.71
N MET A 312 -9.28 -18.94 16.98
CA MET A 312 -9.13 -20.32 17.46
C MET A 312 -10.18 -21.27 16.90
N LEU A 313 -11.44 -20.83 16.87
CA LEU A 313 -12.54 -21.63 16.33
C LEU A 313 -12.50 -21.69 14.79
N THR A 314 -11.81 -20.76 14.14
CA THR A 314 -11.74 -20.66 12.68
C THR A 314 -10.99 -21.83 12.05
N LEU A 315 -9.86 -22.25 12.62
CA LEU A 315 -9.03 -23.33 12.07
C LEU A 315 -9.76 -24.68 11.96
N PRO A 316 -10.45 -25.19 13.01
CA PRO A 316 -11.22 -26.42 12.87
C PRO A 316 -12.38 -26.28 11.87
N LEU A 317 -13.02 -25.11 11.78
CA LEU A 317 -14.04 -24.85 10.76
C LEU A 317 -13.45 -24.86 9.34
N ALA A 318 -12.29 -24.23 9.14
CA ALA A 318 -11.58 -24.24 7.87
C ALA A 318 -11.20 -25.66 7.44
N LEU A 319 -10.80 -26.51 8.39
CA LEU A 319 -10.51 -27.92 8.13
C LEU A 319 -11.77 -28.71 7.70
N VAL A 320 -12.93 -28.40 8.28
CA VAL A 320 -14.21 -28.98 7.83
C VAL A 320 -14.52 -28.51 6.41
N GLY A 321 -14.42 -27.21 6.12
CA GLY A 321 -14.64 -26.67 4.77
C GLY A 321 -13.62 -27.17 3.73
N TRP A 322 -12.38 -27.42 4.14
CA TRP A 322 -11.38 -28.07 3.30
C TRP A 322 -11.85 -29.45 2.84
N ARG A 323 -12.35 -30.28 3.77
CA ARG A 323 -12.78 -31.64 3.45
C ARG A 323 -14.12 -31.67 2.73
N GLN A 324 -15.07 -30.87 3.20
CA GLN A 324 -16.48 -30.98 2.85
C GLN A 324 -16.99 -29.87 1.92
N GLY A 325 -16.16 -28.86 1.64
CA GLY A 325 -16.54 -27.78 0.74
C GLY A 325 -16.88 -28.26 -0.68
N PRO A 326 -17.65 -27.47 -1.44
CA PRO A 326 -18.04 -27.81 -2.80
C PRO A 326 -16.82 -27.92 -3.73
N ALA A 327 -16.99 -28.55 -4.89
CA ALA A 327 -15.92 -28.69 -5.88
C ALA A 327 -15.31 -27.34 -6.32
N GLY A 328 -16.13 -26.28 -6.36
CA GLY A 328 -15.67 -24.92 -6.67
C GLY A 328 -14.77 -24.29 -5.60
N ALA A 329 -14.69 -24.88 -4.39
CA ALA A 329 -13.77 -24.44 -3.35
C ALA A 329 -12.33 -24.95 -3.57
N ARG A 330 -12.09 -25.75 -4.62
CA ARG A 330 -10.78 -26.34 -4.95
C ARG A 330 -9.68 -25.28 -5.11
N ILE A 331 -10.00 -24.15 -5.73
CA ILE A 331 -9.07 -23.01 -5.88
C ILE A 331 -8.57 -22.53 -4.51
N PHE A 332 -9.41 -22.49 -3.48
CA PHE A 332 -9.01 -22.04 -2.15
C PHE A 332 -8.21 -23.10 -1.39
N ARG A 333 -8.45 -24.39 -1.66
CA ARG A 333 -7.64 -25.49 -1.10
C ARG A 333 -6.20 -25.42 -1.62
N TRP A 334 -6.04 -25.43 -2.93
CA TRP A 334 -4.70 -25.32 -3.53
C TRP A 334 -4.09 -23.95 -3.31
N GLY A 335 -4.90 -22.89 -3.24
CA GLY A 335 -4.46 -21.54 -2.90
C GLY A 335 -3.87 -21.46 -1.50
N LEU A 336 -4.48 -22.12 -0.50
CA LEU A 336 -3.93 -22.19 0.86
C LEU A 336 -2.56 -22.88 0.87
N VAL A 337 -2.44 -24.04 0.22
CA VAL A 337 -1.16 -24.77 0.15
C VAL A 337 -0.10 -23.96 -0.57
N LEU A 338 -0.43 -23.43 -1.76
CA LEU A 338 0.50 -22.68 -2.59
C LEU A 338 0.94 -21.38 -1.92
N SER A 339 0.02 -20.64 -1.31
CA SER A 339 0.34 -19.39 -0.62
C SER A 339 1.29 -19.60 0.55
N VAL A 340 1.07 -20.63 1.38
CA VAL A 340 1.99 -20.95 2.49
C VAL A 340 3.36 -21.40 1.96
N LEU A 341 3.41 -22.28 0.95
CA LEU A 341 4.67 -22.75 0.38
C LEU A 341 5.50 -21.63 -0.27
N LEU A 342 4.84 -20.67 -0.93
CA LEU A 342 5.51 -19.50 -1.48
C LEU A 342 5.92 -18.51 -0.39
N ALA A 343 5.10 -18.35 0.66
CA ALA A 343 5.40 -17.47 1.78
C ALA A 343 6.68 -17.86 2.52
N LEU A 344 6.96 -19.17 2.61
CA LEU A 344 8.18 -19.69 3.23
C LEU A 344 9.47 -19.20 2.54
N GLY A 345 9.43 -18.71 1.29
CA GLY A 345 10.58 -18.09 0.63
C GLY A 345 11.84 -18.95 0.69
N ARG A 346 12.90 -18.46 1.33
CA ARG A 346 14.17 -19.23 1.52
C ARG A 346 14.01 -20.54 2.28
N TYR A 347 12.96 -20.67 3.10
CA TYR A 347 12.66 -21.88 3.88
C TYR A 347 11.78 -22.89 3.13
N GLY A 348 11.13 -22.47 2.04
CA GLY A 348 10.22 -23.30 1.24
C GLY A 348 10.68 -23.30 -0.21
N GLY A 349 11.33 -24.37 -0.64
CA GLY A 349 12.02 -24.44 -1.93
C GLY A 349 11.20 -24.10 -3.18
N LEU A 350 9.88 -23.94 -3.09
CA LEU A 350 9.03 -23.55 -4.22
C LEU A 350 9.32 -22.13 -4.73
N PHE A 351 9.50 -21.13 -3.84
CA PHE A 351 9.81 -19.77 -4.31
C PHE A 351 11.19 -19.73 -4.99
N LEU A 352 12.15 -20.53 -4.51
CA LEU A 352 13.48 -20.68 -5.12
C LEU A 352 13.41 -21.17 -6.58
N LEU A 353 12.45 -22.04 -6.91
CA LEU A 353 12.25 -22.54 -8.27
C LEU A 353 11.61 -21.50 -9.20
N LEU A 354 10.79 -20.61 -8.65
CA LEU A 354 10.01 -19.64 -9.43
C LEU A 354 10.66 -18.25 -9.48
N GLY A 355 11.60 -17.93 -8.58
CA GLY A 355 12.22 -16.62 -8.42
C GLY A 355 12.82 -16.03 -9.70
N GLU A 356 13.30 -16.89 -10.60
CA GLU A 356 13.89 -16.47 -11.88
C GLU A 356 12.86 -16.22 -12.99
N LEU A 357 11.59 -16.61 -12.79
CA LEU A 357 10.55 -16.39 -13.78
C LEU A 357 10.19 -14.91 -13.91
N PRO A 358 9.77 -14.45 -15.11
CA PRO A 358 9.25 -13.11 -15.30
C PRO A 358 8.12 -12.80 -14.30
N GLY A 359 8.18 -11.62 -13.67
CA GLY A 359 7.30 -11.23 -12.58
C GLY A 359 7.87 -11.59 -11.21
N PHE A 360 8.25 -12.85 -10.97
CA PHE A 360 8.83 -13.30 -9.70
C PHE A 360 10.17 -12.65 -9.38
N ARG A 361 11.01 -12.41 -10.40
CA ARG A 361 12.30 -11.71 -10.23
C ARG A 361 12.19 -10.27 -9.71
N SER A 362 10.99 -9.69 -9.80
CA SER A 362 10.69 -8.33 -9.32
C SER A 362 9.93 -8.32 -7.99
N ILE A 363 9.64 -9.50 -7.42
CA ILE A 363 8.93 -9.67 -6.15
C ILE A 363 9.91 -9.72 -4.99
N HIS A 364 9.53 -9.08 -3.88
CA HIS A 364 10.23 -9.14 -2.60
C HIS A 364 9.22 -9.45 -1.49
N VAL A 365 9.71 -9.85 -0.33
CA VAL A 365 8.90 -10.23 0.84
C VAL A 365 7.97 -11.40 0.48
N PRO A 366 8.50 -12.63 0.38
CA PRO A 366 7.70 -13.81 0.11
C PRO A 366 6.53 -13.96 1.09
N ALA A 367 6.70 -13.57 2.37
CA ALA A 367 5.62 -13.60 3.37
C ALA A 367 4.32 -12.93 2.91
N ARG A 368 4.35 -11.96 1.99
CA ARG A 368 3.14 -11.34 1.42
C ARG A 368 2.16 -12.30 0.76
N PHE A 369 2.58 -13.52 0.38
CA PHE A 369 1.64 -14.55 -0.07
C PHE A 369 0.61 -14.93 1.01
N LEU A 370 0.89 -14.66 2.29
CA LEU A 370 -0.02 -14.87 3.41
C LEU A 370 -1.35 -14.12 3.29
N MET A 371 -1.42 -13.07 2.46
CA MET A 371 -2.70 -12.44 2.13
C MET A 371 -3.71 -13.43 1.55
N PHE A 372 -3.25 -14.34 0.69
CA PHE A 372 -4.09 -15.41 0.14
C PHE A 372 -4.33 -16.52 1.17
N THR A 373 -3.39 -16.77 2.07
CA THR A 373 -3.63 -17.67 3.21
C THR A 373 -4.81 -17.17 4.05
N SER A 374 -4.87 -15.87 4.36
CA SER A 374 -5.98 -15.26 5.10
C SER A 374 -7.33 -15.43 4.37
N LEU A 375 -7.40 -15.04 3.09
CA LEU A 375 -8.63 -15.17 2.29
C LEU A 375 -9.08 -16.64 2.16
N THR A 376 -8.14 -17.57 1.96
CA THR A 376 -8.47 -18.99 1.78
C THR A 376 -8.97 -19.62 3.08
N ILE A 377 -8.36 -19.32 4.23
CA ILE A 377 -8.84 -19.76 5.55
C ILE A 377 -10.24 -19.19 5.81
N ALA A 378 -10.47 -17.90 5.55
CA ALA A 378 -11.77 -17.25 5.68
C ALA A 378 -12.87 -17.95 4.88
N VAL A 379 -12.61 -18.22 3.59
CA VAL A 379 -13.57 -18.91 2.72
C VAL A 379 -13.83 -20.34 3.18
N LEU A 380 -12.78 -21.09 3.54
CA LEU A 380 -12.95 -22.47 4.00
C LEU A 380 -13.68 -22.53 5.35
N ALA A 381 -13.41 -21.62 6.28
CA ALA A 381 -14.10 -21.55 7.55
C ALA A 381 -15.60 -21.27 7.39
N GLY A 382 -15.96 -20.29 6.54
CA GLY A 382 -17.36 -20.00 6.22
C GLY A 382 -18.11 -21.20 5.64
N LEU A 383 -17.49 -21.89 4.67
CA LEU A 383 -18.05 -23.12 4.09
C LEU A 383 -18.15 -24.25 5.11
N GLY A 384 -17.17 -24.37 6.01
CA GLY A 384 -17.16 -25.36 7.08
C GLY A 384 -18.30 -25.17 8.08
N LEU A 385 -18.55 -23.92 8.49
CA LEU A 385 -19.68 -23.60 9.37
C LEU A 385 -21.01 -23.98 8.72
N ASP A 386 -21.27 -23.52 7.50
CA ASP A 386 -22.54 -23.82 6.83
C ASP A 386 -22.73 -25.31 6.55
N HIS A 387 -21.64 -26.03 6.25
CA HIS A 387 -21.70 -27.49 6.13
C HIS A 387 -22.21 -28.12 7.43
N LEU A 388 -21.63 -27.77 8.58
CA LEU A 388 -22.06 -28.31 9.88
C LEU A 388 -23.51 -27.93 10.21
N LEU A 389 -23.94 -26.71 9.90
CA LEU A 389 -25.32 -26.27 10.12
C LEU A 389 -26.35 -27.04 9.28
N GLY A 390 -25.93 -27.63 8.16
CA GLY A 390 -26.78 -28.43 7.27
C GLY A 390 -26.71 -29.94 7.48
N GLN A 391 -25.87 -30.45 8.39
CA GLN A 391 -25.73 -31.89 8.63
C GLN A 391 -26.69 -32.43 9.71
N PRO A 392 -26.99 -33.75 9.72
CA PRO A 392 -27.75 -34.38 10.80
C PRO A 392 -27.06 -34.22 12.16
N ALA A 393 -27.86 -34.08 13.23
CA ALA A 393 -27.39 -33.79 14.59
C ALA A 393 -26.30 -34.78 15.08
N GLU A 394 -26.34 -36.05 14.68
CA GLU A 394 -25.35 -37.06 15.08
C GLU A 394 -23.95 -36.79 14.51
N VAL A 395 -23.86 -36.46 13.22
CA VAL A 395 -22.59 -36.15 12.53
C VAL A 395 -22.00 -34.85 13.08
N VAL A 396 -22.88 -33.87 13.30
CA VAL A 396 -22.56 -32.57 13.90
C VAL A 396 -22.03 -32.77 15.33
N SER A 397 -22.71 -33.59 16.14
CA SER A 397 -22.33 -33.91 17.52
C SER A 397 -20.94 -34.52 17.61
N ARG A 398 -20.63 -35.52 16.77
CA ARG A 398 -19.31 -36.14 16.73
C ARG A 398 -18.20 -35.16 16.35
N THR A 399 -18.46 -34.32 15.34
CA THR A 399 -17.48 -33.34 14.87
C THR A 399 -17.22 -32.27 15.93
N TRP A 400 -18.28 -31.73 16.54
CA TRP A 400 -18.15 -30.76 17.61
C TRP A 400 -17.45 -31.33 18.84
N ARG A 401 -17.76 -32.56 19.27
CA ARG A 401 -17.03 -33.21 20.39
C ARG A 401 -15.53 -33.32 20.12
N ARG A 402 -15.12 -33.69 18.90
CA ARG A 402 -13.70 -33.74 18.53
C ARG A 402 -13.05 -32.35 18.54
N SER A 403 -13.72 -31.35 17.99
CA SER A 403 -13.26 -29.95 18.05
C SER A 403 -13.18 -29.44 19.48
N ALA A 404 -14.13 -29.82 20.35
CA ALA A 404 -14.12 -29.46 21.76
C ALA A 404 -12.90 -30.00 22.50
N VAL A 405 -12.55 -31.28 22.28
CA VAL A 405 -11.36 -31.88 22.88
C VAL A 405 -10.09 -31.20 22.35
N ALA A 406 -9.99 -31.00 21.03
CA ALA A 406 -8.81 -30.37 20.43
C ALA A 406 -8.61 -28.93 20.94
N LEU A 407 -9.68 -28.14 20.98
CA LEU A 407 -9.65 -26.76 21.48
C LEU A 407 -9.46 -26.70 22.99
N GLY A 408 -10.01 -27.65 23.75
CA GLY A 408 -9.80 -27.76 25.19
C GLY A 408 -8.33 -28.04 25.54
N VAL A 409 -7.72 -29.04 24.88
CA VAL A 409 -6.29 -29.36 25.05
C VAL A 409 -5.42 -28.18 24.63
N THR A 410 -5.69 -27.60 23.46
CA THR A 410 -4.97 -26.41 22.98
C THR A 410 -5.10 -25.27 23.99
N GLY A 411 -6.30 -25.03 24.50
CA GLY A 411 -6.59 -24.01 25.50
C GLY A 411 -5.77 -24.17 26.77
N VAL A 412 -5.75 -25.38 27.35
CA VAL A 412 -4.95 -25.69 28.56
C VAL A 412 -3.46 -25.52 28.30
N VAL A 413 -2.95 -26.00 27.16
CA VAL A 413 -1.53 -25.87 26.80
C VAL A 413 -1.14 -24.41 26.67
N LEU A 414 -1.92 -23.60 25.94
CA LEU A 414 -1.64 -22.18 25.74
C LEU A 414 -1.76 -21.39 27.06
N LEU A 415 -2.79 -21.64 27.88
CA LEU A 415 -2.90 -21.00 29.20
C LEU A 415 -1.70 -21.35 30.09
N THR A 416 -1.30 -22.62 30.12
CA THR A 416 -0.15 -23.07 30.91
C THR A 416 1.13 -22.40 30.43
N ALA A 417 1.37 -22.37 29.12
CA ALA A 417 2.51 -21.67 28.52
C ALA A 417 2.49 -20.18 28.87
N GLY A 418 1.31 -19.54 28.82
CA GLY A 418 1.14 -18.13 29.17
C GLY A 418 1.40 -17.83 30.66
N LEU A 419 1.00 -18.72 31.56
CA LEU A 419 1.29 -18.62 32.99
C LEU A 419 2.77 -18.84 33.29
N VAL A 420 3.40 -19.85 32.67
CA VAL A 420 4.86 -20.08 32.79
C VAL A 420 5.62 -18.85 32.28
N ALA A 421 5.20 -18.26 31.16
CA ALA A 421 5.80 -17.02 30.64
C ALA A 421 5.72 -15.86 31.62
N ARG A 422 4.59 -15.75 32.32
CA ARG A 422 4.34 -14.68 33.28
C ARG A 422 5.21 -14.79 34.53
N PHE A 423 5.36 -16.00 35.05
CA PHE A 423 6.02 -16.24 36.35
C PHE A 423 7.46 -16.73 36.24
N SER A 424 7.93 -17.07 35.04
CA SER A 424 9.31 -17.53 34.79
C SER A 424 9.84 -16.95 33.47
N PRO A 425 10.01 -15.62 33.35
CA PRO A 425 10.43 -14.99 32.11
C PRO A 425 11.84 -15.42 31.64
N GLY A 426 12.68 -15.95 32.54
CA GLY A 426 14.02 -16.45 32.22
C GLY A 426 14.04 -17.79 31.47
N SER A 427 12.96 -18.58 31.49
CA SER A 427 12.91 -19.91 30.89
C SER A 427 12.32 -19.96 29.47
N LEU A 428 11.88 -18.82 28.92
CA LEU A 428 11.27 -18.73 27.59
C LEU A 428 12.15 -17.92 26.64
N ASP A 429 13.41 -18.32 26.48
CA ASP A 429 14.22 -17.78 25.39
C ASP A 429 13.76 -18.39 24.06
N PRO A 430 13.23 -17.61 23.10
CA PRO A 430 12.77 -18.14 21.81
C PRO A 430 13.88 -18.86 21.03
N ASP A 431 15.14 -18.53 21.30
CA ASP A 431 16.32 -19.21 20.77
C ASP A 431 16.33 -20.72 21.10
N TRP A 432 15.71 -21.14 22.21
CA TRP A 432 15.58 -22.54 22.62
C TRP A 432 14.47 -23.31 21.86
N ILE A 433 13.36 -22.64 21.53
CA ILE A 433 12.23 -23.28 20.83
C ILE A 433 12.51 -23.39 19.32
N PHE A 434 13.25 -22.43 18.75
CA PHE A 434 13.35 -22.27 17.30
C PHE A 434 14.78 -22.47 16.75
N GLY A 435 15.76 -22.73 17.62
CA GLY A 435 17.14 -23.06 17.27
C GLY A 435 17.99 -21.84 16.90
N ARG A 436 19.31 -21.95 17.13
CA ARG A 436 20.30 -20.95 16.67
C ARG A 436 20.64 -21.20 15.21
N GLY A 437 20.59 -20.16 14.38
CA GLY A 437 21.45 -20.09 13.19
C GLY A 437 20.82 -19.94 11.81
N ASN A 438 19.57 -19.47 11.67
CA ASN A 438 19.06 -19.18 10.32
C ASN A 438 17.91 -18.16 10.29
N HIS A 439 18.13 -17.00 10.92
CA HIS A 439 17.08 -15.99 11.09
C HIS A 439 17.28 -14.84 10.10
N ASP A 440 16.17 -14.17 9.76
CA ASP A 440 16.22 -12.85 9.11
C ASP A 440 17.02 -11.89 10.02
N GLU A 441 18.15 -11.36 9.54
CA GLU A 441 19.08 -10.57 10.35
C GLU A 441 18.42 -9.32 10.96
N VAL A 442 17.48 -8.72 10.23
CA VAL A 442 16.71 -7.58 10.71
C VAL A 442 15.78 -8.03 11.83
N PHE A 443 15.10 -9.17 11.66
CA PHE A 443 14.25 -9.72 12.73
C PHE A 443 15.04 -9.96 14.02
N VAL A 444 16.18 -10.66 13.95
CA VAL A 444 16.97 -10.97 15.15
C VAL A 444 17.39 -9.70 15.86
N ARG A 445 17.92 -8.73 15.11
CA ARG A 445 18.36 -7.46 15.67
C ARG A 445 17.23 -6.74 16.40
N GLU A 446 16.07 -6.62 15.76
CA GLU A 446 14.94 -5.85 16.29
C GLU A 446 14.24 -6.60 17.43
N TRP A 447 14.11 -7.92 17.32
CA TRP A 447 13.66 -8.76 18.42
C TRP A 447 14.61 -8.65 19.62
N GLN A 448 15.94 -8.66 19.39
CA GLN A 448 16.99 -8.53 20.41
C GLN A 448 16.94 -7.19 21.17
N ASN A 449 16.41 -6.13 20.55
CA ASN A 449 16.23 -4.83 21.19
C ASN A 449 15.18 -4.83 22.32
N LEU A 450 14.24 -5.79 22.34
CA LEU A 450 13.26 -5.90 23.41
C LEU A 450 13.86 -6.54 24.67
N SER A 451 13.45 -6.08 25.84
CA SER A 451 13.81 -6.75 27.08
C SER A 451 13.19 -8.15 27.15
N LYS A 452 13.89 -9.10 27.80
CA LYS A 452 13.36 -10.46 28.00
C LYS A 452 12.00 -10.46 28.72
N THR A 453 11.80 -9.51 29.64
CA THR A 453 10.53 -9.31 30.36
C THR A 453 9.40 -8.84 29.45
N ALA A 454 9.66 -7.90 28.53
CA ALA A 454 8.67 -7.44 27.56
C ALA A 454 8.24 -8.57 26.60
N ARG A 455 9.21 -9.35 26.10
CA ARG A 455 8.93 -10.53 25.26
C ARG A 455 8.08 -11.57 25.99
N ALA A 456 8.48 -11.90 27.22
CA ALA A 456 7.74 -12.86 28.04
C ALA A 456 6.33 -12.37 28.37
N ALA A 457 6.14 -11.07 28.62
CA ALA A 457 4.84 -10.47 28.84
C ALA A 457 3.95 -10.53 27.58
N ALA A 458 4.50 -10.20 26.41
CA ALA A 458 3.79 -10.31 25.13
C ALA A 458 3.34 -11.74 24.84
N MET A 459 4.27 -12.70 24.92
CA MET A 459 3.97 -14.12 24.73
C MET A 459 2.98 -14.65 25.78
N SER A 460 3.10 -14.21 27.04
CA SER A 460 2.16 -14.54 28.11
C SER A 460 0.75 -14.12 27.75
N TRP A 461 0.57 -12.86 27.36
CA TRP A 461 -0.73 -12.33 26.96
C TRP A 461 -1.29 -13.03 25.74
N ALA A 462 -0.48 -13.23 24.70
CA ALA A 462 -0.87 -13.95 23.50
C ALA A 462 -1.40 -15.35 23.84
N ALA A 463 -0.67 -16.08 24.68
CA ALA A 463 -1.03 -17.44 25.07
C ALA A 463 -2.25 -17.47 26.01
N ILE A 464 -2.43 -16.48 26.89
CA ILE A 464 -3.63 -16.34 27.72
C ILE A 464 -4.87 -16.07 26.86
N LEU A 465 -4.79 -15.14 25.92
CA LEU A 465 -5.91 -14.80 25.03
C LEU A 465 -6.26 -15.96 24.11
N GLY A 466 -5.27 -16.54 23.41
CA GLY A 466 -5.48 -17.71 22.56
C GLY A 466 -6.00 -18.90 23.35
N GLY A 467 -5.48 -19.13 24.56
CA GLY A 467 -5.95 -20.18 25.45
C GLY A 467 -7.41 -20.00 25.89
N THR A 468 -7.78 -18.77 26.25
CA THR A 468 -9.16 -18.42 26.63
C THR A 468 -10.12 -18.58 25.45
N ALA A 469 -9.75 -18.09 24.26
CA ALA A 469 -10.54 -18.23 23.05
C ALA A 469 -10.73 -19.71 22.68
N ALA A 470 -9.69 -20.53 22.82
CA ALA A 470 -9.77 -21.97 22.59
C ALA A 470 -10.70 -22.65 23.60
N LEU A 471 -10.63 -22.32 24.90
CA LEU A 471 -11.55 -22.86 25.90
C LEU A 471 -13.01 -22.46 25.64
N LEU A 472 -13.27 -21.20 25.31
CA LEU A 472 -14.63 -20.74 24.97
C LEU A 472 -15.16 -21.42 23.70
N GLY A 473 -14.32 -21.55 22.67
CA GLY A 473 -14.65 -22.31 21.47
C GLY A 473 -14.93 -23.79 21.78
N GLY A 474 -14.14 -24.40 22.68
CA GLY A 474 -14.33 -25.76 23.14
C GLY A 474 -15.64 -25.94 23.91
N ALA A 475 -15.96 -25.03 24.83
CA ALA A 475 -17.23 -25.01 25.56
C ALA A 475 -18.42 -24.86 24.62
N LEU A 476 -18.34 -23.96 23.63
CA LEU A 476 -19.37 -23.84 22.60
C LEU A 476 -19.53 -25.16 21.84
N CYS A 477 -18.43 -25.81 21.45
CA CYS A 477 -18.48 -27.10 20.77
C CYS A 477 -19.12 -28.20 21.63
N LEU A 478 -19.01 -28.17 22.96
CA LEU A 478 -19.67 -29.14 23.85
C LEU A 478 -21.20 -28.96 23.91
N VAL A 479 -21.66 -27.70 23.86
CA VAL A 479 -23.08 -27.34 23.99
C VAL A 479 -23.79 -27.27 22.63
N ALA A 480 -23.03 -27.13 21.53
CA ALA A 480 -23.54 -27.08 20.18
C ALA A 480 -24.46 -28.27 19.80
N PRO A 481 -24.19 -29.53 20.20
CA PRO A 481 -25.05 -30.66 19.83
C PRO A 481 -26.44 -30.64 20.48
N THR A 482 -26.59 -29.98 21.63
CA THR A 482 -27.85 -29.88 22.38
C THR A 482 -28.59 -28.57 22.11
N THR A 483 -28.02 -27.70 21.27
CA THR A 483 -28.53 -26.37 20.96
C THR A 483 -29.02 -26.32 19.51
N ASP A 484 -30.05 -25.53 19.25
CA ASP A 484 -30.53 -25.28 17.89
C ASP A 484 -29.39 -24.77 16.97
N SER A 485 -29.23 -25.41 15.80
CA SER A 485 -28.13 -25.13 14.87
C SER A 485 -28.05 -23.65 14.49
N ARG A 486 -29.18 -22.94 14.35
CA ARG A 486 -29.15 -21.50 14.03
C ARG A 486 -28.54 -20.69 15.16
N ARG A 487 -28.86 -21.01 16.41
CA ARG A 487 -28.24 -20.37 17.59
C ARG A 487 -26.75 -20.68 17.68
N VAL A 488 -26.36 -21.92 17.39
CA VAL A 488 -24.93 -22.31 17.30
C VAL A 488 -24.20 -21.49 16.24
N GLY A 489 -24.78 -21.35 15.05
CA GLY A 489 -24.21 -20.53 13.99
C GLY A 489 -24.00 -19.07 14.40
N ILE A 490 -24.98 -18.46 15.06
CA ILE A 490 -24.87 -17.09 15.60
C ILE A 490 -23.76 -17.02 16.66
N LEU A 491 -23.71 -17.96 17.61
CA LEU A 491 -22.68 -18.00 18.65
C LEU A 491 -21.27 -18.19 18.07
N CYS A 492 -21.10 -19.06 17.06
CA CYS A 492 -19.82 -19.21 16.35
C CYS A 492 -19.36 -17.89 15.74
N VAL A 493 -20.25 -17.18 15.04
CA VAL A 493 -19.94 -15.89 14.44
C VAL A 493 -19.57 -14.87 15.53
N LEU A 494 -20.37 -14.75 16.60
CA LEU A 494 -20.10 -13.81 17.68
C LEU A 494 -18.79 -14.11 18.42
N LEU A 495 -18.49 -15.38 18.71
CA LEU A 495 -17.22 -15.76 19.35
C LEU A 495 -16.02 -15.45 18.46
N VAL A 496 -16.10 -15.76 17.15
CA VAL A 496 -15.01 -15.45 16.21
C VAL A 496 -14.86 -13.94 16.02
N THR A 497 -15.96 -13.19 15.95
CA THR A 497 -15.93 -11.72 15.91
C THR A 497 -15.32 -11.14 17.18
N GLY A 498 -15.66 -11.66 18.36
CA GLY A 498 -15.07 -11.22 19.63
C GLY A 498 -13.58 -11.54 19.73
N ASP A 499 -13.19 -12.78 19.41
CA ASP A 499 -11.80 -13.25 19.40
C ASP A 499 -10.93 -12.40 18.45
N LEU A 500 -11.31 -12.34 17.18
CA LEU A 500 -10.57 -11.57 16.18
C LEU A 500 -10.64 -10.07 16.42
N GLY A 501 -11.77 -9.53 16.87
CA GLY A 501 -11.91 -8.12 17.19
C GLY A 501 -10.99 -7.68 18.32
N LEU A 502 -10.89 -8.48 19.39
CA LEU A 502 -9.96 -8.23 20.49
C LEU A 502 -8.50 -8.31 20.02
N ALA A 503 -8.16 -9.35 19.24
CA ALA A 503 -6.83 -9.47 18.65
C ALA A 503 -6.49 -8.29 17.72
N ALA A 504 -7.44 -7.85 16.91
CA ALA A 504 -7.32 -6.72 15.99
C ALA A 504 -7.06 -5.41 16.75
N THR A 505 -7.79 -5.13 17.84
CA THR A 505 -7.59 -3.87 18.60
C THR A 505 -6.18 -3.70 19.15
N ARG A 506 -5.42 -4.79 19.35
CA ARG A 506 -4.01 -4.73 19.79
C ARG A 506 -3.03 -4.45 18.65
N LEU A 507 -3.43 -4.76 17.41
CA LEU A 507 -2.65 -4.44 16.21
C LEU A 507 -2.87 -2.99 15.74
N LEU A 508 -3.91 -2.33 16.27
CA LEU A 508 -4.27 -0.97 15.89
C LEU A 508 -3.59 0.04 16.80
N ASN A 509 -2.98 1.03 16.16
CA ASN A 509 -2.33 2.14 16.80
C ASN A 509 -2.93 3.43 16.24
N PHE A 510 -3.35 4.35 17.13
CA PHE A 510 -3.96 5.61 16.76
C PHE A 510 -3.20 6.79 17.36
N ALA A 511 -2.84 7.76 16.53
CA ALA A 511 -2.39 9.07 16.97
C ALA A 511 -3.60 9.92 17.41
N PRO A 512 -3.39 11.06 18.11
CA PRO A 512 -4.45 12.04 18.35
C PRO A 512 -5.20 12.39 17.05
N GLY A 513 -6.51 12.64 17.14
CA GLY A 513 -7.35 12.89 15.97
C GLY A 513 -6.96 14.13 15.13
N ASP A 514 -6.25 15.08 15.73
CA ASP A 514 -5.69 16.28 15.12
C ASP A 514 -4.26 16.11 14.57
N PHE A 515 -3.66 14.93 14.66
CA PHE A 515 -2.28 14.65 14.24
C PHE A 515 -1.89 15.21 12.86
N TYR A 516 -2.76 15.09 11.86
CA TYR A 516 -2.49 15.59 10.50
C TYR A 516 -2.78 17.09 10.29
N ARG A 517 -3.40 17.74 11.27
CA ARG A 517 -3.69 19.18 11.29
C ARG A 517 -2.64 19.95 12.09
N ASP A 518 -2.07 19.31 13.10
CA ASP A 518 -1.07 19.92 13.96
C ASP A 518 0.20 20.25 13.18
N ARG A 519 0.51 21.54 13.15
CA ARG A 519 1.67 22.08 12.46
C ARG A 519 2.93 21.75 13.27
N PRO A 520 3.95 21.09 12.66
CA PRO A 520 5.23 20.87 13.32
C PRO A 520 5.87 22.17 13.82
N VAL A 521 6.35 22.19 15.07
CA VAL A 521 6.96 23.39 15.67
C VAL A 521 8.20 23.88 14.90
N THR A 522 8.89 22.99 14.19
CA THR A 522 10.02 23.35 13.34
C THR A 522 9.61 24.28 12.19
N LEU A 523 8.35 24.26 11.75
CA LEU A 523 7.86 25.17 10.70
C LEU A 523 7.85 26.63 11.14
N ASP A 524 7.84 26.92 12.43
CA ASP A 524 7.85 28.30 12.94
C ASP A 524 9.25 28.91 12.91
N LEU A 525 10.27 28.06 12.75
CA LEU A 525 11.68 28.45 12.68
C LEU A 525 12.19 28.60 11.24
N VAL A 526 11.41 28.14 10.26
CA VAL A 526 11.79 28.15 8.85
C VAL A 526 11.44 29.50 8.23
N ASN A 527 12.44 30.16 7.63
CA ASN A 527 12.17 31.30 6.76
C ASN A 527 11.74 30.81 5.36
N ARG A 528 10.44 30.85 5.10
CA ARG A 528 9.83 30.41 3.83
C ARG A 528 10.25 31.25 2.62
N GLU A 529 10.72 32.47 2.82
CA GLU A 529 11.14 33.36 1.73
C GLU A 529 12.52 32.97 1.17
N ARG A 530 13.27 32.11 1.86
CA ARG A 530 14.62 31.66 1.45
C ARG A 530 14.63 30.43 0.55
N GLY A 531 13.47 29.90 0.17
CA GLY A 531 13.34 28.71 -0.68
C GLY A 531 13.01 27.45 0.11
N ARG A 532 13.54 26.31 -0.34
CA ARG A 532 13.19 24.98 0.19
C ARG A 532 13.82 24.69 1.55
N VAL A 533 13.23 23.74 2.26
CA VAL A 533 13.76 23.21 3.52
C VAL A 533 14.38 21.83 3.26
N ALA A 534 15.59 21.55 3.75
CA ALA A 534 16.12 20.19 3.79
C ALA A 534 16.31 19.72 5.23
N ALA A 535 15.87 18.51 5.53
CA ALA A 535 16.16 17.84 6.78
C ALA A 535 17.20 16.73 6.52
N THR A 536 18.39 16.82 7.09
CA THR A 536 19.55 15.99 6.67
C THR A 536 19.74 14.71 7.47
N VAL A 537 18.73 14.24 8.23
CA VAL A 537 18.84 13.00 9.02
C VAL A 537 17.95 11.91 8.42
N PRO A 538 18.50 10.72 8.07
CA PRO A 538 17.71 9.60 7.56
C PRO A 538 16.71 9.03 8.58
N ASP A 539 16.94 9.29 9.87
CA ASP A 539 16.00 8.97 10.94
C ASP A 539 15.11 10.19 11.23
N TYR A 540 13.89 10.10 10.72
CA TYR A 540 12.75 10.81 11.29
C TYR A 540 12.74 10.51 12.80
N ALA A 541 12.89 11.55 13.61
CA ALA A 541 12.59 11.44 15.03
C ALA A 541 11.07 11.44 15.16
N TYR A 542 10.43 10.35 14.73
CA TYR A 542 9.13 10.03 15.26
C TYR A 542 9.36 9.72 16.73
N ASP A 543 8.88 10.58 17.61
CA ASP A 543 8.64 10.11 18.94
C ASP A 543 7.42 9.21 18.87
N ALA A 544 7.65 7.89 18.88
CA ALA A 544 6.59 6.91 18.81
C ALA A 544 5.68 6.96 20.06
N ASP A 545 6.20 7.45 21.18
CA ASP A 545 5.47 7.58 22.44
C ASP A 545 4.65 8.87 22.45
N ALA A 546 5.21 9.99 22.00
CA ALA A 546 4.51 11.28 21.90
C ALA A 546 3.64 11.42 20.63
N ARG A 547 3.85 10.57 19.63
CA ARG A 547 3.15 10.54 18.33
C ARG A 547 3.11 11.91 17.66
N THR A 548 4.22 12.63 17.67
CA THR A 548 4.33 13.99 17.12
C THR A 548 5.28 14.05 15.95
N LEU A 549 4.92 14.83 14.92
CA LEU A 549 5.83 15.23 13.84
C LEU A 549 6.82 16.28 14.39
N ALA A 550 7.87 15.83 15.07
CA ALA A 550 8.89 16.71 15.67
C ALA A 550 9.75 17.43 14.63
N LEU A 551 9.87 16.86 13.43
CA LEU A 551 10.59 17.42 12.28
C LEU A 551 9.65 17.53 11.07
N LEU A 552 10.08 18.27 10.05
CA LEU A 552 9.51 18.25 8.70
C LEU A 552 10.23 17.22 7.81
N PRO A 553 9.89 15.91 7.85
CA PRO A 553 10.46 14.96 6.90
C PRO A 553 9.57 14.79 5.65
N ASP A 554 10.22 14.43 4.55
CA ASP A 554 9.63 13.72 3.41
C ASP A 554 8.45 14.44 2.73
N ASN A 555 7.42 13.71 2.31
CA ASN A 555 6.27 14.28 1.62
C ASN A 555 5.30 14.99 2.59
N SER A 556 5.45 14.81 3.91
CA SER A 556 4.54 15.36 4.93
C SER A 556 4.53 16.89 4.95
N ALA A 557 5.63 17.53 4.56
CA ALA A 557 5.71 18.99 4.38
C ALA A 557 4.64 19.53 3.40
N ALA A 558 4.21 18.72 2.42
CA ALA A 558 3.17 19.09 1.47
C ALA A 558 1.80 19.29 2.12
N LEU A 559 1.53 18.68 3.28
CA LEU A 559 0.30 18.95 4.04
C LEU A 559 0.18 20.45 4.39
N PHE A 560 1.33 21.10 4.60
CA PHE A 560 1.46 22.50 5.02
C PHE A 560 1.95 23.44 3.92
N ASP A 561 1.93 22.98 2.65
CA ASP A 561 2.34 23.73 1.47
C ASP A 561 3.80 24.23 1.55
N VAL A 562 4.69 23.35 1.99
CA VAL A 562 6.13 23.62 2.09
C VAL A 562 6.90 22.72 1.14
N ASP A 563 7.76 23.35 0.31
CA ASP A 563 8.69 22.64 -0.56
C ASP A 563 9.87 22.11 0.27
N ALA A 564 9.98 20.79 0.35
CA ALA A 564 11.00 20.10 1.12
C ALA A 564 11.96 19.32 0.23
N PHE A 565 13.25 19.55 0.41
CA PHE A 565 14.32 18.74 -0.16
C PHE A 565 14.57 17.52 0.72
N SER A 566 13.72 16.52 0.59
CA SER A 566 13.69 15.31 1.43
C SER A 566 13.68 14.04 0.59
N ILE A 567 14.18 12.94 1.17
CA ILE A 567 14.19 11.62 0.53
C ILE A 567 12.77 11.04 0.62
N ASN A 568 12.15 10.73 -0.52
CA ASN A 568 11.17 9.64 -0.50
C ASN A 568 11.95 8.38 -0.07
N PRO A 569 11.61 7.65 1.01
CA PRO A 569 12.33 6.42 1.40
C PRO A 569 12.46 5.39 0.26
N GLY A 570 11.63 5.50 -0.78
CA GLY A 570 11.72 4.79 -2.06
C GLY A 570 12.65 5.41 -3.12
N ALA A 571 13.46 6.44 -2.82
CA ALA A 571 14.46 7.03 -3.71
C ALA A 571 15.53 5.97 -4.02
N ARG A 572 15.23 5.15 -5.05
CA ARG A 572 16.02 4.01 -5.49
C ARG A 572 17.07 4.39 -6.53
N SER A 573 17.67 5.56 -6.39
CA SER A 573 18.94 5.86 -7.07
C SER A 573 19.96 6.29 -6.03
N ASP A 574 21.13 5.63 -6.05
CA ASP A 574 22.27 6.00 -5.20
C ASP A 574 22.63 7.47 -5.30
N TRP A 575 22.50 8.05 -6.50
CA TRP A 575 22.83 9.43 -6.77
C TRP A 575 21.88 10.42 -6.04
N LEU A 576 20.57 10.16 -6.02
CA LEU A 576 19.61 10.99 -5.26
C LEU A 576 19.80 10.86 -3.74
N ARG A 577 20.06 9.63 -3.25
CA ARG A 577 20.33 9.36 -1.83
C ARG A 577 21.59 10.06 -1.33
N ARG A 578 22.68 10.03 -2.11
CA ARG A 578 23.92 10.74 -1.77
C ARG A 578 23.73 12.24 -1.71
N THR A 579 22.94 12.79 -2.64
CA THR A 579 22.69 14.24 -2.74
C THR A 579 21.89 14.76 -1.55
N SER A 580 20.83 14.04 -1.16
CA SER A 580 20.00 14.37 0.01
C SER A 580 20.73 14.19 1.35
N ALA A 581 21.59 13.18 1.46
CA ALA A 581 22.38 12.94 2.67
C ALA A 581 23.60 13.87 2.81
N ALA A 582 23.99 14.57 1.74
CA ALA A 582 25.18 15.41 1.73
C ALA A 582 24.94 16.70 2.52
N VAL A 583 25.66 16.90 3.62
CA VAL A 583 25.71 18.19 4.32
C VAL A 583 26.68 19.13 3.58
N SER A 584 26.26 19.65 2.43
CA SER A 584 27.05 20.60 1.62
C SER A 584 26.26 21.89 1.38
N PRO A 585 26.64 23.04 1.96
CA PRO A 585 25.96 24.32 1.73
C PRO A 585 25.89 24.69 0.25
N LYS A 586 26.99 24.47 -0.47
CA LYS A 586 27.07 24.72 -1.92
C LYS A 586 26.07 23.88 -2.72
N LEU A 587 25.94 22.60 -2.38
CA LEU A 587 25.00 21.70 -3.07
C LEU A 587 23.54 22.08 -2.77
N HIS A 588 23.24 22.42 -1.53
CA HIS A 588 21.91 22.86 -1.12
C HIS A 588 21.52 24.21 -1.75
N ALA A 589 22.45 25.18 -1.74
CA ALA A 589 22.28 26.48 -2.38
C ALA A 589 21.97 26.33 -3.87
N LEU A 590 22.67 25.44 -4.57
CA LEU A 590 22.43 25.12 -5.99
C LEU A 590 21.01 24.59 -6.25
N PHE A 591 20.44 23.86 -5.30
CA PHE A 591 19.11 23.27 -5.40
C PHE A 591 18.01 24.11 -4.74
N HIS A 592 18.25 25.41 -4.55
CA HIS A 592 17.30 26.36 -3.98
C HIS A 592 16.83 25.95 -2.58
N VAL A 593 17.71 25.34 -1.78
CA VAL A 593 17.47 25.03 -0.37
C VAL A 593 18.03 26.16 0.47
N GLY A 594 17.15 26.86 1.20
CA GLY A 594 17.53 28.00 2.05
C GLY A 594 17.67 27.67 3.53
N THR A 595 17.04 26.58 3.98
CA THR A 595 17.04 26.18 5.39
C THR A 595 17.44 24.72 5.53
N LEU A 596 18.40 24.41 6.41
CA LEU A 596 18.75 23.05 6.83
C LEU A 596 18.30 22.80 8.26
N ILE A 597 17.71 21.64 8.52
CA ILE A 597 17.31 21.18 9.85
C ILE A 597 18.03 19.88 10.18
N ILE A 598 18.79 19.86 11.28
CA ILE A 598 19.70 18.76 11.64
C ILE A 598 19.62 18.45 13.14
N ARG A 599 19.65 17.17 13.54
CA ARG A 599 19.62 16.75 14.97
C ARG A 599 20.96 16.85 15.69
N ARG A 600 22.03 17.19 14.98
CA ARG A 600 23.38 17.29 15.53
C ARG A 600 23.99 18.59 15.05
N GLU A 601 24.79 19.18 15.92
CA GLU A 601 25.58 20.33 15.54
C GLU A 601 26.50 19.93 14.39
N LEU A 602 26.56 20.76 13.35
CA LEU A 602 27.55 20.55 12.31
C LEU A 602 28.92 20.85 12.91
N PRO A 603 29.92 19.97 12.72
CA PRO A 603 31.26 20.27 13.17
C PRO A 603 31.68 21.59 12.53
N ALA A 604 32.25 22.49 13.35
CA ALA A 604 32.75 23.79 12.91
C ALA A 604 33.78 23.60 11.79
N ARG A 605 33.32 23.60 10.54
CA ARG A 605 34.17 23.76 9.35
C ARG A 605 34.47 25.25 9.20
N SER A 606 35.50 25.54 8.42
CA SER A 606 36.14 26.86 8.26
C SER A 606 35.22 28.05 7.99
N ASP A 607 33.97 27.82 7.59
CA ASP A 607 32.93 28.85 7.48
C ASP A 607 31.77 28.53 8.43
N PRO A 608 31.58 29.28 9.54
CA PRO A 608 30.48 29.04 10.47
C PRO A 608 29.17 29.41 9.79
N ILE A 609 28.31 28.42 9.53
CA ILE A 609 26.94 28.66 9.11
C ILE A 609 26.17 29.12 10.36
N PRO A 610 25.65 30.38 10.41
CA PRO A 610 24.91 30.83 11.58
C PRO A 610 23.65 29.97 11.75
N GLY A 611 23.64 29.16 12.79
CA GLY A 611 22.54 28.28 13.14
C GLY A 611 21.87 28.72 14.44
N ILE A 612 20.56 28.57 14.51
CA ILE A 612 19.81 28.69 15.76
C ILE A 612 19.68 27.28 16.35
N ARG A 613 20.23 27.06 17.55
CA ARG A 613 20.00 25.84 18.33
C ARG A 613 18.65 25.96 19.04
N ARG A 614 17.85 24.91 18.99
CA ARG A 614 16.67 24.77 19.85
C ARG A 614 16.76 23.45 20.61
N SER A 615 16.63 23.55 21.93
CA SER A 615 16.39 22.40 22.79
C SER A 615 14.88 22.27 22.94
N ASP A 616 14.29 21.16 22.50
CA ASP A 616 12.92 20.81 22.85
C ASP A 616 12.87 19.45 23.55
N GLU A 617 11.68 19.06 24.03
CA GLU A 617 11.45 17.78 24.73
C GLU A 617 11.63 16.54 23.82
N LEU A 618 11.62 16.71 22.50
CA LEU A 618 11.69 15.66 21.45
C LEU A 618 13.11 15.48 20.88
N GLY A 619 14.03 16.40 21.19
CA GLY A 619 15.46 16.34 20.92
C GLY A 619 16.12 17.71 20.72
N GLU A 620 17.45 17.75 20.72
CA GLU A 620 18.15 18.97 20.30
C GLU A 620 18.18 19.05 18.76
N TYR A 621 17.69 20.17 18.21
CA TYR A 621 17.72 20.43 16.77
C TYR A 621 18.46 21.73 16.47
N TRP A 622 19.09 21.75 15.31
CA TRP A 622 19.86 22.87 14.78
C TRP A 622 19.26 23.29 13.44
N VAL A 623 18.89 24.57 13.34
CA VAL A 623 18.36 25.17 12.14
C VAL A 623 19.40 26.11 11.55
N TYR A 624 19.87 25.81 10.35
CA TYR A 624 20.91 26.58 9.67
C TYR A 624 20.33 27.30 8.44
N ASN A 625 20.78 28.53 8.25
CA ASN A 625 20.55 29.27 7.01
C ASN A 625 21.61 28.89 6.00
N VAL A 626 21.21 28.36 4.85
CA VAL A 626 22.16 28.10 3.75
C VAL A 626 22.63 29.45 3.19
N PRO A 627 23.95 29.71 3.09
CA PRO A 627 24.47 30.90 2.42
C PRO A 627 24.34 30.78 0.89
N ASP A 628 24.33 31.92 0.20
CA ASP A 628 24.42 32.02 -1.27
C ASP A 628 23.39 31.20 -2.05
N VAL A 629 22.18 31.05 -1.49
CA VAL A 629 21.07 30.30 -2.08
C VAL A 629 20.74 30.85 -3.45
N GLN A 630 20.75 29.97 -4.45
CA GLN A 630 20.39 30.34 -5.80
C GLN A 630 18.87 30.42 -5.94
N PRO A 631 18.35 31.35 -6.76
CA PRO A 631 16.92 31.35 -7.09
C PRO A 631 16.54 30.04 -7.78
N ARG A 632 15.27 29.61 -7.63
CA ARG A 632 14.77 28.36 -8.24
C ARG A 632 14.98 28.32 -9.75
N ALA A 633 14.88 29.48 -10.41
CA ALA A 633 15.24 29.67 -11.80
C ALA A 633 16.43 30.63 -11.88
N SER A 634 17.51 30.22 -12.54
CA SER A 634 18.77 30.98 -12.66
C SER A 634 19.31 30.90 -14.08
N LEU A 635 20.22 31.82 -14.41
CA LEU A 635 20.89 31.88 -15.71
C LEU A 635 22.39 31.64 -15.53
N CYS A 636 22.90 30.58 -16.15
CA CYS A 636 24.32 30.23 -16.10
C CYS A 636 25.01 30.53 -17.43
N ARG A 637 26.29 30.91 -17.37
CA ARG A 637 27.11 31.29 -18.53
C ARG A 637 28.18 30.27 -18.83
N ASP A 638 28.82 29.74 -17.80
CA ASP A 638 29.92 28.81 -17.94
C ASP A 638 29.42 27.38 -18.01
N ILE A 639 29.82 26.65 -19.04
CA ILE A 639 29.37 25.29 -19.28
C ILE A 639 30.52 24.31 -18.99
N LEU A 640 30.28 23.41 -18.04
CA LEU A 640 31.13 22.25 -17.82
C LEU A 640 30.45 21.00 -18.39
N LEU A 641 31.06 20.39 -19.40
CA LEU A 641 30.58 19.12 -19.95
C LEU A 641 31.08 17.96 -19.11
N VAL A 642 30.16 17.29 -18.41
CA VAL A 642 30.46 16.13 -17.57
C VAL A 642 29.59 14.96 -18.01
N THR A 643 30.18 14.04 -18.78
CA THR A 643 29.47 12.89 -19.35
C THR A 643 29.33 11.71 -18.37
N ARG A 644 30.13 11.68 -17.30
CA ARG A 644 30.09 10.64 -16.27
C ARG A 644 29.25 11.10 -15.07
N PRO A 645 28.06 10.50 -14.80
CA PRO A 645 27.17 10.95 -13.71
C PRO A 645 27.83 10.98 -12.32
N GLN A 646 28.76 10.06 -12.07
CA GLN A 646 29.49 9.97 -10.79
C GLN A 646 30.40 11.18 -10.54
N ALA A 647 30.92 11.81 -11.60
CA ALA A 647 31.83 12.95 -11.49
C ALA A 647 31.10 14.28 -11.24
N VAL A 648 29.77 14.32 -11.34
CA VAL A 648 28.97 15.55 -11.20
C VAL A 648 29.11 16.13 -9.80
N LEU A 649 28.97 15.31 -8.75
CA LEU A 649 29.07 15.77 -7.36
C LEU A 649 30.48 16.29 -7.04
N ASP A 650 31.52 15.58 -7.51
CA ASP A 650 32.91 15.99 -7.35
C ASP A 650 33.19 17.31 -8.08
N THR A 651 32.59 17.49 -9.26
CA THR A 651 32.72 18.73 -10.04
C THR A 651 32.04 19.90 -9.32
N ILE A 652 30.82 19.70 -8.78
CA ILE A 652 30.12 20.72 -7.97
C ILE A 652 30.95 21.10 -6.74
N ALA A 653 31.59 20.13 -6.09
CA ALA A 653 32.46 20.39 -4.94
C ALA A 653 33.76 21.12 -5.32
N SER A 654 34.21 21.02 -6.57
CA SER A 654 35.46 21.63 -7.01
C SER A 654 35.39 23.17 -7.13
N PRO A 655 36.54 23.87 -7.08
CA PRO A 655 36.60 25.32 -7.33
C PRO A 655 36.20 25.74 -8.74
N ARG A 656 36.17 24.80 -9.71
CA ARG A 656 35.79 25.09 -11.11
C ARG A 656 34.30 25.37 -11.29
N PHE A 657 33.48 24.96 -10.31
CA PHE A 657 32.04 25.18 -10.36
C PHE A 657 31.70 26.40 -9.50
N VAL A 658 31.34 27.50 -10.13
CA VAL A 658 30.90 28.72 -9.45
C VAL A 658 29.37 28.73 -9.37
N LEU A 659 28.82 28.96 -8.18
CA LEU A 659 27.36 29.00 -7.98
C LEU A 659 26.73 30.13 -8.81
N GLY A 660 25.62 29.84 -9.47
CA GLY A 660 24.90 30.80 -10.31
C GLY A 660 25.54 31.04 -11.68
N GLU A 661 26.86 30.93 -11.80
CA GLU A 661 27.58 31.19 -13.06
C GLU A 661 27.81 29.93 -13.88
N THR A 662 28.16 28.81 -13.23
CA THR A 662 28.51 27.55 -13.88
C THR A 662 27.36 26.56 -13.90
N VAL A 663 27.14 25.89 -15.03
CA VAL A 663 26.22 24.76 -15.18
C VAL A 663 26.96 23.54 -15.70
N ILE A 664 26.64 22.38 -15.12
CA ILE A 664 27.11 21.10 -15.65
C ILE A 664 26.06 20.56 -16.62
N LEU A 665 26.48 20.20 -17.84
CA LEU A 665 25.63 19.57 -18.85
C LEU A 665 26.17 18.19 -19.25
N ASP A 666 25.25 17.28 -19.57
CA ASP A 666 25.58 15.94 -20.07
C ASP A 666 25.93 15.92 -21.57
N ARG A 667 25.58 16.98 -22.30
CA ARG A 667 25.84 17.14 -23.74
C ARG A 667 25.99 18.63 -24.13
N PRO A 668 26.64 18.93 -25.27
CA PRO A 668 26.76 20.30 -25.76
C PRO A 668 25.39 20.97 -25.99
N PRO A 669 25.19 22.22 -25.54
CA PRO A 669 23.97 22.96 -25.79
C PRO A 669 23.89 23.45 -27.24
N ARG A 670 22.66 23.66 -27.72
CA ARG A 670 22.38 24.41 -28.95
C ARG A 670 21.53 25.62 -28.57
N HIS A 671 22.11 26.82 -28.65
CA HIS A 671 21.42 28.05 -28.29
C HIS A 671 20.31 28.38 -29.29
N LEU A 672 19.18 28.80 -28.75
CA LEU A 672 18.00 29.19 -29.51
C LEU A 672 18.02 30.71 -29.73
N PRO A 673 17.71 31.21 -30.94
CA PRO A 673 17.64 32.65 -31.15
C PRO A 673 16.51 33.25 -30.31
N GLY A 674 16.78 34.35 -29.61
CA GLY A 674 15.75 35.10 -28.90
C GLY A 674 14.99 36.06 -29.81
N THR A 675 13.86 36.58 -29.31
CA THR A 675 13.15 37.65 -30.00
C THR A 675 13.85 38.97 -29.71
N ALA A 676 14.24 39.67 -30.77
CA ALA A 676 14.88 40.98 -30.66
C ALA A 676 13.85 42.01 -30.18
N ASN A 677 14.24 42.81 -29.19
CA ASN A 677 13.58 44.06 -28.85
C ASN A 677 14.66 45.14 -28.91
N GLU A 678 14.42 46.24 -29.64
CA GLU A 678 15.43 47.26 -29.98
C GLU A 678 15.81 48.19 -28.79
N SER A 679 15.76 47.73 -27.54
CA SER A 679 16.08 48.56 -26.37
C SER A 679 16.72 47.75 -25.24
N ASP A 680 17.58 48.42 -24.45
CA ASP A 680 18.37 47.95 -23.30
C ASP A 680 17.75 46.78 -22.52
N VAL A 681 18.03 45.56 -22.97
CA VAL A 681 17.54 44.32 -22.38
C VAL A 681 18.32 44.08 -21.07
N GLU A 682 17.74 44.38 -19.91
CA GLU A 682 18.32 44.00 -18.63
C GLU A 682 18.19 42.48 -18.43
N GLU A 683 19.28 41.83 -18.00
CA GLU A 683 19.26 40.39 -17.72
C GLU A 683 18.30 40.10 -16.56
N SER A 684 17.29 39.27 -16.80
CA SER A 684 16.33 38.90 -15.75
C SER A 684 15.77 37.50 -15.98
N VAL A 685 15.41 36.84 -14.88
CA VAL A 685 14.74 35.54 -14.89
C VAL A 685 13.65 35.59 -13.83
N ARG A 686 12.40 35.32 -14.22
CA ARG A 686 11.25 35.35 -13.33
C ARG A 686 10.32 34.17 -13.60
N VAL A 687 9.97 33.45 -12.54
CA VAL A 687 8.90 32.45 -12.60
C VAL A 687 7.55 33.17 -12.56
N VAL A 688 6.74 32.98 -13.59
CA VAL A 688 5.43 33.66 -13.77
C VAL A 688 4.27 32.73 -13.40
N THR A 689 4.40 31.44 -13.73
CA THR A 689 3.43 30.41 -13.33
C THR A 689 4.17 29.30 -12.60
N ASP A 690 3.68 28.96 -11.41
CA ASP A 690 4.22 27.88 -10.59
C ASP A 690 3.12 26.87 -10.22
N ARG A 691 2.90 25.90 -11.11
CA ARG A 691 1.96 24.80 -10.96
C ARG A 691 2.69 23.47 -10.98
N ALA A 692 2.06 22.41 -10.48
CA ALA A 692 2.72 21.12 -10.36
C ALA A 692 3.15 20.54 -11.71
N GLN A 693 2.31 20.63 -12.75
CA GLN A 693 2.60 20.13 -14.09
C GLN A 693 2.98 21.23 -15.08
N THR A 694 2.97 22.51 -14.66
CA THR A 694 3.30 23.64 -15.54
C THR A 694 4.15 24.67 -14.81
N VAL A 695 5.32 24.99 -15.35
CA VAL A 695 6.15 26.09 -14.87
C VAL A 695 6.43 27.03 -16.04
N GLU A 696 6.06 28.30 -15.92
CA GLU A 696 6.37 29.33 -16.91
C GLU A 696 7.41 30.29 -16.37
N ILE A 697 8.43 30.56 -17.18
CA ILE A 697 9.55 31.42 -16.84
C ILE A 697 9.71 32.45 -17.96
N GLU A 698 9.72 33.73 -17.58
CA GLU A 698 10.16 34.80 -18.45
C GLU A 698 11.64 35.06 -18.20
N ALA A 699 12.43 35.07 -19.28
CA ALA A 699 13.86 35.29 -19.24
C ALA A 699 14.27 36.30 -20.29
N SER A 700 15.21 37.16 -19.91
CA SER A 700 15.73 38.26 -20.71
C SER A 700 17.25 38.14 -20.73
N LEU A 701 17.85 38.00 -21.92
CA LEU A 701 19.26 37.69 -22.09
C LEU A 701 19.93 38.69 -23.04
N VAL A 702 21.08 39.24 -22.66
CA VAL A 702 21.92 40.06 -23.57
C VAL A 702 22.89 39.23 -24.41
N ARG A 703 23.12 37.97 -24.02
CA ARG A 703 24.03 37.01 -24.68
C ARG A 703 23.61 35.58 -24.39
N ASP A 704 24.20 34.63 -25.08
CA ASP A 704 23.97 33.19 -24.92
C ASP A 704 24.14 32.72 -23.46
N GLY A 705 23.21 31.88 -23.00
CA GLY A 705 23.25 31.32 -21.65
C GLY A 705 22.34 30.10 -21.49
N ILE A 706 22.41 29.48 -20.31
CA ILE A 706 21.61 28.32 -19.94
C ILE A 706 20.64 28.72 -18.84
N LEU A 707 19.34 28.74 -19.15
CA LEU A 707 18.30 28.85 -18.14
C LEU A 707 18.23 27.52 -17.38
N VAL A 708 18.50 27.55 -16.08
CA VAL A 708 18.43 26.39 -15.18
C VAL A 708 17.23 26.53 -14.26
N LEU A 709 16.35 25.53 -14.28
CA LEU A 709 15.27 25.37 -13.31
C LEU A 709 15.65 24.25 -12.33
N ALA A 710 15.77 24.60 -11.05
CA ALA A 710 16.14 23.73 -9.94
C ALA A 710 15.01 22.74 -9.56
N ASP A 711 14.49 22.01 -10.53
CA ASP A 711 13.49 20.96 -10.41
C ASP A 711 13.96 19.72 -11.19
N LEU A 712 13.48 18.55 -10.79
CA LEU A 712 13.94 17.27 -11.34
C LEU A 712 13.68 17.16 -12.85
N PHE A 713 14.72 16.78 -13.58
CA PHE A 713 14.71 16.39 -14.96
C PHE A 713 14.03 15.02 -15.09
N HIS A 714 13.07 14.94 -15.99
CA HIS A 714 12.38 13.71 -16.34
C HIS A 714 11.93 13.78 -17.80
N ASP A 715 11.95 12.66 -18.52
CA ASP A 715 11.61 12.59 -19.95
C ASP A 715 10.14 12.92 -20.24
N GLY A 716 9.30 12.92 -19.20
CA GLY A 716 7.90 13.36 -19.27
C GLY A 716 7.73 14.89 -19.39
N TRP A 717 8.77 15.68 -19.09
CA TRP A 717 8.72 17.13 -19.27
C TRP A 717 8.92 17.52 -20.74
N ARG A 718 8.10 18.44 -21.22
CA ARG A 718 8.25 19.14 -22.50
C ARG A 718 8.48 20.60 -22.22
N ALA A 719 9.19 21.29 -23.12
CA ALA A 719 9.39 22.72 -23.01
C ALA A 719 9.08 23.39 -24.34
N THR A 720 8.54 24.60 -24.27
CA THR A 720 8.45 25.53 -25.40
C THR A 720 9.13 26.84 -25.04
N ASP A 721 9.70 27.51 -26.03
CA ASP A 721 10.17 28.89 -25.94
C ASP A 721 9.39 29.73 -26.94
N ASN A 722 8.67 30.75 -26.46
CA ASN A 722 7.80 31.59 -27.29
C ASN A 722 6.81 30.76 -28.14
N GLY A 723 6.33 29.63 -27.59
CA GLY A 723 5.41 28.70 -28.25
C GLY A 723 6.07 27.64 -29.13
N GLN A 724 7.36 27.73 -29.42
CA GLN A 724 8.08 26.74 -30.24
C GLN A 724 8.67 25.62 -29.38
N PRO A 725 8.56 24.33 -29.77
CA PRO A 725 9.14 23.22 -28.99
C PRO A 725 10.67 23.31 -28.87
N VAL A 726 11.18 23.06 -27.66
CA VAL A 726 12.62 23.11 -27.35
C VAL A 726 13.09 21.88 -26.57
N THR A 727 14.38 21.55 -26.72
CA THR A 727 14.98 20.39 -26.04
C THR A 727 15.40 20.75 -24.62
N ILE A 728 14.95 19.97 -23.64
CA ILE A 728 15.40 20.07 -22.25
C ILE A 728 16.75 19.36 -22.10
N LEU A 729 17.72 20.07 -21.53
CA LEU A 729 19.03 19.56 -21.14
C LEU A 729 19.02 19.13 -19.67
N ARG A 730 19.84 18.14 -19.32
CA ARG A 730 20.06 17.74 -17.93
C ARG A 730 21.13 18.64 -17.33
N ALA A 731 20.71 19.61 -16.52
CA ALA A 731 21.59 20.55 -15.84
C ALA A 731 21.98 20.02 -14.45
N ASN A 732 23.23 20.20 -14.03
CA ASN A 732 23.71 19.88 -12.67
C ASN A 732 23.36 18.44 -12.21
N GLY A 733 23.27 17.49 -13.15
CA GLY A 733 22.88 16.09 -12.92
C GLY A 733 21.37 15.84 -12.75
N LEU A 734 20.63 16.78 -12.13
CA LEU A 734 19.19 16.62 -11.84
C LEU A 734 18.28 17.66 -12.43
N CYS A 735 18.76 18.87 -12.63
CA CYS A 735 17.93 20.01 -12.94
C CYS A 735 17.56 20.04 -14.41
N ARG A 736 16.53 20.82 -14.74
CA ARG A 736 16.12 21.09 -16.12
C ARG A 736 16.88 22.31 -16.63
N GLY A 737 17.46 22.21 -17.82
CA GLY A 737 18.17 23.30 -18.48
C GLY A 737 17.63 23.59 -19.88
N ILE A 738 17.62 24.85 -20.31
CA ILE A 738 17.35 25.26 -21.69
C ILE A 738 18.46 26.20 -22.15
N ALA A 739 19.01 25.96 -23.34
CA ALA A 739 19.99 26.84 -23.94
C ALA A 739 19.30 27.96 -24.73
N LEU A 740 19.48 29.20 -24.26
CA LEU A 740 18.86 30.40 -24.82
C LEU A 740 19.95 31.30 -25.40
N GLY A 741 19.62 32.00 -26.47
CA GLY A 741 20.42 33.06 -27.06
C GLY A 741 20.03 34.43 -26.49
N PRO A 742 20.57 35.53 -27.04
CA PRO A 742 20.15 36.87 -26.67
C PRO A 742 18.72 37.17 -27.12
N GLY A 743 17.97 37.90 -26.29
CA GLY A 743 16.61 38.35 -26.54
C GLY A 743 15.64 38.03 -25.40
N LEU A 744 14.34 38.16 -25.69
CA LEU A 744 13.26 37.83 -24.77
C LEU A 744 12.77 36.40 -24.99
N HIS A 745 12.57 35.70 -23.89
CA HIS A 745 12.15 34.31 -23.87
C HIS A 745 11.01 34.10 -22.90
N ARG A 746 9.98 33.38 -23.35
CA ARG A 746 8.92 32.86 -22.50
C ARG A 746 8.97 31.35 -22.58
N VAL A 747 9.66 30.76 -21.61
CA VAL A 747 9.87 29.31 -21.51
C VAL A 747 8.75 28.70 -20.70
N ARG A 748 8.00 27.77 -21.30
CA ARG A 748 6.95 27.00 -20.62
C ARG A 748 7.35 25.53 -20.54
N PHE A 749 7.52 25.04 -19.32
CA PHE A 749 7.66 23.61 -19.02
C PHE A 749 6.28 23.01 -18.76
N GLU A 750 5.97 21.88 -19.40
CA GLU A 750 4.73 21.14 -19.20
C GLU A 750 5.00 19.64 -19.03
N TYR A 751 4.42 19.04 -17.99
CA TYR A 751 4.62 17.61 -17.70
C TYR A 751 3.54 16.76 -18.38
N ARG A 752 3.93 16.01 -19.42
CA ARG A 752 3.04 15.14 -20.23
C ARG A 752 3.73 13.81 -20.59
N PRO A 753 3.75 12.83 -19.67
CA PRO A 753 4.36 11.52 -19.90
C PRO A 753 3.64 10.78 -21.04
N ARG A 754 4.43 10.30 -22.02
CA ARG A 754 3.90 9.65 -23.23
C ARG A 754 3.20 8.33 -22.93
N SER A 755 3.70 7.57 -21.96
CA SER A 755 3.10 6.31 -21.50
C SER A 755 1.68 6.51 -20.97
N PHE A 756 1.46 7.56 -20.15
CA PHE A 756 0.15 7.92 -19.65
C PHE A 756 -0.81 8.28 -20.81
N GLU A 757 -0.38 9.15 -21.74
CA GLU A 757 -1.18 9.53 -22.92
C GLU A 757 -1.54 8.31 -23.79
N ARG A 758 -0.60 7.40 -24.03
CA ARG A 758 -0.86 6.14 -24.77
C ARG A 758 -1.81 5.22 -23.99
N GLY A 759 -1.63 5.13 -22.67
CA GLY A 759 -2.52 4.37 -21.82
C GLY A 759 -3.96 4.91 -21.83
N LEU A 760 -4.16 6.22 -21.95
CA LEU A 760 -5.50 6.82 -22.12
C LEU A 760 -6.17 6.31 -23.40
N TRP A 761 -5.45 6.22 -24.52
CA TRP A 761 -5.99 5.67 -25.76
C TRP A 761 -6.39 4.19 -25.62
N VAL A 762 -5.57 3.38 -24.95
CA VAL A 762 -5.89 1.96 -24.68
C VAL A 762 -7.14 1.83 -23.79
N SER A 763 -7.23 2.66 -22.75
CA SER A 763 -8.38 2.68 -21.84
C SER A 763 -9.66 3.12 -22.55
N ALA A 764 -9.58 4.19 -23.36
CA ALA A 764 -10.71 4.66 -24.17
C ALA A 764 -11.18 3.60 -25.17
N ALA A 765 -10.27 2.94 -25.89
CA ALA A 765 -10.61 1.85 -26.80
C ALA A 765 -11.30 0.68 -26.07
N THR A 766 -10.77 0.29 -24.90
CA THR A 766 -11.35 -0.75 -24.05
C THR A 766 -12.77 -0.37 -23.60
N LEU A 767 -12.97 0.87 -23.17
CA LEU A 767 -14.29 1.38 -22.78
C LEU A 767 -15.29 1.38 -23.95
N ILE A 768 -14.86 1.81 -25.15
CA ILE A 768 -15.70 1.80 -26.35
C ILE A 768 -16.15 0.36 -26.67
N VAL A 769 -15.22 -0.61 -26.65
CA VAL A 769 -15.54 -2.03 -26.86
C VAL A 769 -16.57 -2.52 -25.84
N LEU A 770 -16.42 -2.15 -24.56
CA LEU A 770 -17.37 -2.51 -23.51
C LEU A 770 -18.77 -1.93 -23.76
N LEU A 771 -18.85 -0.65 -24.12
CA LEU A 771 -20.12 0.02 -24.39
C LEU A 771 -20.82 -0.59 -25.60
N VAL A 772 -20.08 -0.89 -26.68
CA VAL A 772 -20.61 -1.55 -27.88
C VAL A 772 -21.11 -2.96 -27.55
N CYS A 773 -20.32 -3.77 -26.86
CA CYS A 773 -20.72 -5.12 -26.44
C CYS A 773 -21.93 -5.12 -25.50
N GLY A 774 -21.98 -4.16 -24.57
CA GLY A 774 -23.10 -3.93 -23.66
C GLY A 774 -24.38 -3.58 -24.42
N PHE A 775 -24.29 -2.63 -25.35
CA PHE A 775 -25.42 -2.21 -26.19
C PHE A 775 -25.96 -3.34 -27.09
N VAL A 776 -25.07 -4.11 -27.73
CA VAL A 776 -25.46 -5.26 -28.57
C VAL A 776 -26.14 -6.33 -27.72
N SER A 777 -25.63 -6.62 -26.53
CA SER A 777 -26.22 -7.59 -25.61
C SER A 777 -27.61 -7.14 -25.13
N TRP A 778 -27.76 -5.86 -24.81
CA TRP A 778 -29.04 -5.27 -24.40
C TRP A 778 -30.08 -5.32 -25.52
N ARG A 779 -29.70 -5.00 -26.77
CA ARG A 779 -30.61 -5.12 -27.92
C ARG A 779 -31.05 -6.56 -28.17
N ARG A 780 -30.13 -7.53 -28.03
CA ARG A 780 -30.45 -8.96 -28.19
C ARG A 780 -31.33 -9.51 -27.08
N GLY A 781 -31.31 -8.95 -25.88
CA GLY A 781 -32.19 -9.36 -24.77
C GLY A 781 -33.59 -8.73 -24.80
N ARG A 782 -33.83 -7.74 -25.67
CA ARG A 782 -35.16 -7.14 -25.93
C ARG A 782 -35.92 -7.80 -27.08
N ARG A 783 -35.21 -8.56 -27.92
CA ARG A 783 -35.80 -9.47 -28.91
C ARG A 783 -35.98 -10.82 -28.26
#